data_AF-A0A0A2K7H0-F1
#
_entry.id   AF-A0A0A2K7H0-F1
#
_cell.length_a   1.000
_cell.length_b   1.000
_cell.length_c   1.000
_cell.angle_alpha   90.00
_cell.angle_beta   90.00
_cell.angle_gamma   90.00
#
_symmetry.space_group_name_H-M   'P 1'
#
loop_
_entity.id
_entity.type
_entity.pdbx_description
1 polymer ?
#
loop_
_entity_poly.entity_id
_entity_poly.type
_entity_poly.pdbx_seq_one_letter_code
_entity_poly.pdbx_strand_id
1 'polypeptide(L)'
;MVHQLSSYRAREIDAQFQNLDNRLDQVSEDLERAEGNATALQDVQRAIQKDRRDLQDLRQIVVAVEYNLQRQKHLAGPGDRVKGLLRNMEKMLAAVMQGTKGSQVQTSKAPISEGGLEYNNNRFGNMVNFTIVNGQIYTPGLAIVDAPQPNTPLGGDNLQVAIDVSGNGQLPWPASTKPDSSTRFHDITLFLTSESHNFTISNGTKPASNTSYVGPVLDLEPSSTVKHVNWIWPECLVGDGSGSKDSARGAYNISMHQSFRWNGTDYYTVFDLPISVTNSISKSDDRIDCDLLENKLLSAAEIDKSSDSLPGQPWVEDGVSTTVSSSNATQTGAASSLPMTIFSASRRVLRNRIARALIIIFAIWNLVEIHVIQRRIYEIDHVLRHRPQNQERIYIASINWNNELILRSHWSKALTQLVLKLGRENVFISIYESGSYDNTKGALRELDWELERMRVPRNITLSPVTHEDELAAPARGEGWIRTPDGKKQLRRVPYLARIRNLSLLPLQDLARQGITFDKILFLNDVVFTPNDVLGLLNTNDGEYAAACSLDFSKPPNHYDTFALRDSKGHEPIMQTWPYFSSAASRDAIKNMSPVPVASCWNGMVAMPASPFIASEPLRFRGIPDSLAKYHLEGSECCLIHIDNPLSIEKGVYLNPLVRVGYSGAAYAAIHPMMNWLSAKRVLQGLWVNQLRRLGITSWLKEVIVRRRLDSWRALNIGNEERGELCIINEMQVLHRYGWAHV
;
A
#
# COMPACT_ATOMS: atom_id res chain seq x y z
N MET A 1 15.59 26.47 -22.87
CA MET A 1 15.79 25.75 -21.60
C MET A 1 15.85 24.22 -21.78
N VAL A 2 14.81 23.53 -22.28
CA VAL A 2 14.81 22.04 -22.42
C VAL A 2 16.00 21.49 -23.22
N HIS A 3 16.33 22.07 -24.38
CA HIS A 3 17.50 21.66 -25.19
C HIS A 3 18.86 21.91 -24.51
N GLN A 4 18.97 22.91 -23.62
CA GLN A 4 20.20 23.10 -22.84
C GLN A 4 20.36 22.00 -21.80
N LEU A 5 19.28 21.60 -21.10
CA LEU A 5 19.32 20.48 -20.15
C LEU A 5 19.71 19.15 -20.80
N SER A 6 19.23 18.85 -22.01
CA SER A 6 19.61 17.60 -22.70
C SER A 6 21.08 17.62 -23.13
N SER A 7 21.58 18.75 -23.66
CA SER A 7 22.99 18.87 -24.09
C SER A 7 24.01 18.92 -22.94
N TYR A 8 23.56 19.21 -21.72
CA TYR A 8 24.40 19.12 -20.51
C TYR A 8 24.52 17.66 -20.07
N ARG A 9 23.38 16.96 -19.91
CA ARG A 9 23.35 15.54 -19.52
C ARG A 9 24.06 14.61 -20.49
N ALA A 10 23.99 14.85 -21.80
CA ALA A 10 24.73 14.05 -22.78
C ALA A 10 26.25 14.13 -22.54
N ARG A 11 26.80 15.34 -22.39
CA ARG A 11 28.22 15.56 -22.10
C ARG A 11 28.66 14.99 -20.75
N GLU A 12 27.76 14.96 -19.78
CA GLU A 12 28.00 14.36 -18.45
C GLU A 12 28.09 12.83 -18.53
N ILE A 13 27.28 12.19 -19.40
CA ILE A 13 27.35 10.75 -19.69
C ILE A 13 28.61 10.40 -20.52
N ASP A 14 28.93 11.19 -21.56
CA ASP A 14 30.13 10.97 -22.38
C ASP A 14 31.41 11.05 -21.54
N ALA A 15 31.49 12.01 -20.61
CA ALA A 15 32.60 12.14 -19.67
C ALA A 15 32.70 10.96 -18.67
N GLN A 16 31.58 10.34 -18.32
CA GLN A 16 31.56 9.13 -17.49
C GLN A 16 32.06 7.91 -18.26
N PHE A 17 31.70 7.77 -19.55
CA PHE A 17 32.25 6.71 -20.41
C PHE A 17 33.76 6.86 -20.64
N GLN A 18 34.25 8.07 -20.94
CA GLN A 18 35.70 8.30 -21.10
C GLN A 18 36.50 8.01 -19.83
N ASN A 19 35.95 8.32 -18.65
CA ASN A 19 36.58 7.98 -17.37
C ASN A 19 36.60 6.46 -17.16
N LEU A 20 35.57 5.74 -17.61
CA LEU A 20 35.51 4.28 -17.51
C LEU A 20 36.53 3.59 -18.43
N ASP A 21 36.68 4.03 -19.68
CA ASP A 21 37.71 3.53 -20.61
C ASP A 21 39.12 3.71 -20.02
N ASN A 22 39.48 4.94 -19.61
CA ASN A 22 40.78 5.23 -19.00
C ASN A 22 41.07 4.36 -17.76
N ARG A 23 40.04 3.94 -17.02
CA ARG A 23 40.18 3.04 -15.86
C ARG A 23 40.31 1.58 -16.26
N LEU A 24 39.68 1.14 -17.36
CA LEU A 24 39.85 -0.20 -17.91
C LEU A 24 41.26 -0.39 -18.48
N ASP A 25 41.82 0.61 -19.16
CA ASP A 25 43.20 0.60 -19.63
C ASP A 25 44.19 0.48 -18.45
N GLN A 26 44.01 1.28 -17.39
CA GLN A 26 44.83 1.21 -16.18
C GLN A 26 44.72 -0.17 -15.49
N VAL A 27 43.52 -0.75 -15.41
CA VAL A 27 43.29 -2.10 -14.86
C VAL A 27 43.96 -3.17 -15.71
N SER A 28 44.08 -2.98 -17.03
CA SER A 28 44.82 -3.90 -17.91
C SER A 28 46.32 -3.86 -17.62
N GLU A 29 46.92 -2.66 -17.50
CA GLU A 29 48.34 -2.54 -17.15
C GLU A 29 48.65 -3.09 -15.74
N ASP A 30 47.76 -2.85 -14.77
CA ASP A 30 47.95 -3.31 -13.39
C ASP A 30 47.76 -4.83 -13.27
N LEU A 31 46.97 -5.46 -14.15
CA LEU A 31 46.87 -6.91 -14.26
C LEU A 31 48.18 -7.53 -14.78
N GLU A 32 48.82 -6.93 -15.79
CA GLU A 32 50.13 -7.37 -16.29
C GLU A 32 51.24 -7.20 -15.22
N ARG A 33 51.21 -6.11 -14.43
CA ARG A 33 52.14 -5.90 -13.31
C ARG A 33 51.91 -6.83 -12.11
N ALA A 34 50.70 -7.40 -11.97
CA ALA A 34 50.33 -8.24 -10.84
C ALA A 34 50.72 -9.72 -11.01
N GLU A 35 51.30 -10.12 -12.14
CA GLU A 35 51.62 -11.51 -12.44
C GLU A 35 52.61 -12.09 -11.40
N GLY A 36 52.15 -13.08 -10.64
CA GLY A 36 52.91 -13.71 -9.54
C GLY A 36 52.66 -13.15 -8.13
N ASN A 37 51.85 -12.10 -7.94
CA ASN A 37 51.54 -11.54 -6.61
C ASN A 37 50.04 -11.66 -6.26
N ALA A 38 49.70 -12.60 -5.38
CA ALA A 38 48.33 -12.94 -5.02
C ALA A 38 47.52 -11.78 -4.39
N THR A 39 48.16 -10.87 -3.65
CA THR A 39 47.47 -9.73 -3.02
C THR A 39 47.07 -8.69 -4.06
N ALA A 40 47.99 -8.38 -4.99
CA ALA A 40 47.72 -7.46 -6.11
C ALA A 40 46.58 -7.99 -7.00
N LEU A 41 46.61 -9.29 -7.32
CA LEU A 41 45.53 -9.97 -8.06
C LEU A 41 44.16 -9.86 -7.38
N GLN A 42 44.07 -9.90 -6.04
CA GLN A 42 42.80 -9.69 -5.33
C GLN A 42 42.31 -8.23 -5.36
N ASP A 43 43.23 -7.26 -5.34
CA ASP A 43 42.87 -5.85 -5.46
C ASP A 43 42.37 -5.52 -6.88
N VAL A 44 43.05 -6.04 -7.91
CA VAL A 44 42.58 -5.96 -9.31
C VAL A 44 41.22 -6.65 -9.50
N GLN A 45 41.01 -7.83 -8.89
CA GLN A 45 39.70 -8.51 -8.92
C GLN A 45 38.58 -7.66 -8.28
N ARG A 46 38.87 -6.95 -7.18
CA ARG A 46 37.91 -6.04 -6.53
C ARG A 46 37.63 -4.80 -7.38
N ALA A 47 38.63 -4.25 -8.07
CA ALA A 47 38.44 -3.16 -9.04
C ALA A 47 37.52 -3.59 -10.20
N ILE A 48 37.81 -4.72 -10.85
CA ILE A 48 36.98 -5.26 -11.96
C ILE A 48 35.53 -5.51 -11.51
N GLN A 49 35.31 -6.03 -10.30
CA GLN A 49 33.94 -6.22 -9.78
C GLN A 49 33.24 -4.91 -9.41
N LYS A 50 33.96 -3.84 -9.09
CA LYS A 50 33.36 -2.51 -8.92
C LYS A 50 32.96 -1.96 -10.29
N ASP A 51 33.87 -1.99 -11.25
CA ASP A 51 33.64 -1.38 -12.56
C ASP A 51 32.57 -2.11 -13.37
N ARG A 52 32.44 -3.43 -13.20
CA ARG A 52 31.31 -4.21 -13.72
C ARG A 52 29.95 -3.74 -13.18
N ARG A 53 29.87 -3.26 -11.93
CA ARG A 53 28.63 -2.72 -11.34
C ARG A 53 28.37 -1.30 -11.82
N ASP A 54 29.40 -0.44 -11.83
CA ASP A 54 29.30 0.92 -12.37
C ASP A 54 28.83 0.91 -13.84
N LEU A 55 29.28 -0.08 -14.64
CA LEU A 55 28.87 -0.28 -16.05
C LEU A 55 27.42 -0.80 -16.18
N GLN A 56 26.92 -1.58 -15.22
CA GLN A 56 25.51 -1.99 -15.17
C GLN A 56 24.60 -0.79 -14.84
N ASP A 57 24.99 0.05 -13.89
CA ASP A 57 24.22 1.25 -13.51
C ASP A 57 24.22 2.31 -14.62
N LEU A 58 25.37 2.55 -15.27
CA LEU A 58 25.46 3.41 -16.45
C LEU A 58 24.57 2.91 -17.60
N ARG A 59 24.51 1.59 -17.83
CA ARG A 59 23.63 1.00 -18.85
C ARG A 59 22.15 1.22 -18.55
N GLN A 60 21.74 1.12 -17.29
CA GLN A 60 20.37 1.46 -16.86
C GLN A 60 20.06 2.95 -17.07
N ILE A 61 21.00 3.85 -16.78
CA ILE A 61 20.86 5.29 -16.99
C ILE A 61 20.70 5.62 -18.48
N VAL A 62 21.55 5.06 -19.35
CA VAL A 62 21.48 5.28 -20.80
C VAL A 62 20.15 4.79 -21.37
N VAL A 63 19.74 3.55 -21.03
CA VAL A 63 18.45 3.00 -21.48
C VAL A 63 17.26 3.87 -21.01
N ALA A 64 17.28 4.36 -19.77
CA ALA A 64 16.24 5.25 -19.27
C ALA A 64 16.22 6.63 -19.97
N VAL A 65 17.38 7.15 -20.41
CA VAL A 65 17.47 8.40 -21.18
C VAL A 65 16.98 8.20 -22.62
N GLU A 66 17.36 7.10 -23.26
CA GLU A 66 16.95 6.76 -24.63
C GLU A 66 15.44 6.49 -24.72
N TYR A 67 14.89 5.77 -23.73
CA TYR A 67 13.45 5.55 -23.57
C TYR A 67 12.66 6.88 -23.48
N ASN A 68 13.16 7.85 -22.69
CA ASN A 68 12.52 9.16 -22.60
C ASN A 68 12.63 9.99 -23.89
N LEU A 69 13.73 9.84 -24.65
CA LEU A 69 13.91 10.52 -25.94
C LEU A 69 13.00 9.94 -27.04
N GLN A 70 12.83 8.61 -27.08
CA GLN A 70 11.86 7.95 -27.96
C GLN A 70 10.41 8.30 -27.57
N ARG A 71 10.09 8.39 -26.27
CA ARG A 71 8.78 8.80 -25.78
C ARG A 71 8.41 10.23 -26.20
N GLN A 72 9.37 11.15 -26.28
CA GLN A 72 9.14 12.48 -26.88
C GLN A 72 8.87 12.42 -28.39
N LYS A 73 9.63 11.62 -29.15
CA LYS A 73 9.38 11.41 -30.59
C LYS A 73 8.00 10.81 -30.86
N HIS A 74 7.55 9.87 -30.02
CA HIS A 74 6.22 9.25 -30.13
C HIS A 74 5.05 10.15 -29.71
N LEU A 75 5.27 11.25 -28.99
CA LEU A 75 4.22 12.21 -28.62
C LEU A 75 3.92 13.28 -29.68
N ALA A 76 4.79 13.45 -30.67
CA ALA A 76 4.55 14.38 -31.79
C ALA A 76 3.37 13.93 -32.68
N GLY A 77 3.33 12.66 -33.07
CA GLY A 77 2.29 12.10 -33.95
C GLY A 77 0.85 12.17 -33.39
N PRO A 78 0.61 11.83 -32.11
CA PRO A 78 -0.68 12.01 -31.45
C PRO A 78 -1.16 13.47 -31.44
N GLY A 79 -0.26 14.44 -31.24
CA GLY A 79 -0.60 15.87 -31.23
C GLY A 79 -1.20 16.35 -32.54
N ASP A 80 -0.64 15.92 -33.67
CA ASP A 80 -1.17 16.27 -34.99
C ASP A 80 -2.43 15.46 -35.36
N ARG A 81 -2.55 14.21 -34.90
CA ARG A 81 -3.80 13.44 -34.99
C ARG A 81 -4.96 14.11 -34.23
N VAL A 82 -4.72 14.63 -33.03
CA VAL A 82 -5.73 15.37 -32.25
C VAL A 82 -6.14 16.67 -32.95
N LYS A 83 -5.20 17.42 -33.54
CA LYS A 83 -5.52 18.59 -34.39
C LYS A 83 -6.29 18.25 -35.66
N GLY A 84 -6.10 17.04 -36.21
CA GLY A 84 -6.88 16.52 -37.33
C GLY A 84 -8.30 16.13 -36.93
N LEU A 85 -8.45 15.45 -35.80
CA LEU A 85 -9.74 15.05 -35.23
C LEU A 85 -10.60 16.26 -34.84
N LEU A 86 -10.02 17.29 -34.21
CA LEU A 86 -10.72 18.53 -33.89
C LEU A 86 -11.27 19.23 -35.16
N ARG A 87 -10.45 19.36 -36.22
CA ARG A 87 -10.91 19.92 -37.51
C ARG A 87 -11.98 19.08 -38.21
N ASN A 88 -11.97 17.76 -38.04
CA ASN A 88 -13.05 16.90 -38.54
C ASN A 88 -14.32 17.03 -37.69
N MET A 89 -14.20 17.18 -36.37
CA MET A 89 -15.34 17.39 -35.46
C MET A 89 -16.02 18.74 -35.74
N GLU A 90 -15.27 19.81 -36.00
CA GLU A 90 -15.82 21.11 -36.44
C GLU A 90 -16.59 21.00 -37.75
N LYS A 91 -16.06 20.26 -38.74
CA LYS A 91 -16.76 19.98 -40.01
C LYS A 91 -18.03 19.14 -39.81
N MET A 92 -18.00 18.14 -38.94
CA MET A 92 -19.17 17.33 -38.60
C MET A 92 -20.24 18.16 -37.87
N LEU A 93 -19.83 19.07 -36.97
CA LEU A 93 -20.75 19.98 -36.28
C LEU A 93 -21.46 20.92 -37.28
N ALA A 94 -20.71 21.46 -38.25
CA ALA A 94 -21.27 22.26 -39.34
C ALA A 94 -22.24 21.46 -40.24
N ALA A 95 -21.94 20.19 -40.55
CA ALA A 95 -22.81 19.32 -41.33
C ALA A 95 -24.10 18.94 -40.59
N VAL A 96 -24.00 18.65 -39.28
CA VAL A 96 -25.17 18.34 -38.43
C VAL A 96 -26.11 19.55 -38.32
N MET A 97 -25.57 20.78 -38.29
CA MET A 97 -26.38 22.01 -38.35
C MET A 97 -27.07 22.26 -39.69
N GLN A 98 -26.68 21.57 -40.77
CA GLN A 98 -27.34 21.67 -42.09
C GLN A 98 -28.32 20.52 -42.37
N GLY A 99 -28.26 19.42 -41.61
CA GLY A 99 -29.00 18.18 -41.88
C GLY A 99 -30.48 18.14 -41.47
N THR A 100 -31.02 19.14 -40.76
CA THR A 100 -32.38 19.10 -40.19
C THR A 100 -33.51 19.50 -41.17
N LYS A 101 -33.37 19.15 -42.46
CA LYS A 101 -34.45 19.17 -43.48
C LYS A 101 -34.23 18.08 -44.54
N GLY A 102 -34.99 16.99 -44.51
CA GLY A 102 -34.99 15.99 -45.58
C GLY A 102 -35.61 14.65 -45.16
N SER A 103 -36.63 14.19 -45.88
CA SER A 103 -37.43 13.01 -45.52
C SER A 103 -37.12 11.76 -46.37
N GLN A 104 -37.52 10.60 -45.83
CA GLN A 104 -38.20 9.49 -46.54
C GLN A 104 -37.44 8.44 -47.41
N VAL A 105 -37.84 7.17 -47.19
CA VAL A 105 -38.36 6.17 -48.18
C VAL A 105 -37.50 4.96 -48.68
N GLN A 106 -38.12 3.76 -48.53
CA GLN A 106 -38.12 2.50 -49.33
C GLN A 106 -37.01 1.39 -49.29
N THR A 107 -37.45 0.18 -48.88
CA THR A 107 -37.24 -1.20 -49.45
C THR A 107 -35.81 -1.81 -49.52
N SER A 108 -35.55 -3.13 -49.58
CA SER A 108 -36.31 -4.30 -50.10
C SER A 108 -35.90 -5.68 -49.45
N LYS A 109 -36.31 -6.81 -50.04
CA LYS A 109 -36.04 -8.23 -49.63
C LYS A 109 -35.15 -8.98 -50.67
N ALA A 110 -34.66 -10.22 -50.54
CA ALA A 110 -34.99 -11.32 -49.61
C ALA A 110 -33.78 -12.13 -49.02
N PRO A 111 -33.37 -13.36 -49.47
CA PRO A 111 -33.13 -14.44 -48.49
C PRO A 111 -31.79 -15.20 -48.59
N ILE A 112 -31.45 -15.97 -47.54
CA ILE A 112 -30.41 -17.03 -47.57
C ILE A 112 -30.95 -18.31 -46.91
N SER A 113 -30.49 -19.46 -47.41
CA SER A 113 -30.93 -20.83 -47.15
C SER A 113 -30.45 -21.44 -45.83
N GLU A 114 -31.17 -22.48 -45.39
CA GLU A 114 -30.68 -23.44 -44.39
C GLU A 114 -29.47 -24.23 -44.90
N GLY A 115 -28.58 -24.59 -43.97
CA GLY A 115 -27.44 -25.48 -44.18
C GLY A 115 -26.92 -25.90 -42.82
N GLY A 116 -27.47 -26.98 -42.27
CA GLY A 116 -27.10 -27.48 -40.95
C GLY A 116 -25.75 -28.20 -40.95
N LEU A 117 -24.96 -27.96 -39.92
CA LEU A 117 -23.86 -28.84 -39.50
C LEU A 117 -23.93 -28.97 -37.98
N GLU A 118 -24.00 -30.22 -37.51
CA GLU A 118 -23.89 -30.54 -36.09
C GLU A 118 -22.52 -30.13 -35.55
N TYR A 119 -22.48 -29.63 -34.32
CA TYR A 119 -21.27 -29.63 -33.50
C TYR A 119 -21.62 -30.13 -32.10
N ASN A 120 -20.97 -31.20 -31.68
CA ASN A 120 -21.17 -31.81 -30.37
C ASN A 120 -20.58 -30.92 -29.26
N ASN A 121 -21.31 -30.78 -28.16
CA ASN A 121 -20.80 -30.20 -26.92
C ASN A 121 -19.72 -31.10 -26.30
N ASN A 122 -18.71 -30.50 -25.65
CA ASN A 122 -18.47 -30.65 -24.20
C ASN A 122 -17.13 -30.02 -23.75
N ARG A 123 -17.15 -28.75 -23.32
CA ARG A 123 -16.30 -28.26 -22.22
C ARG A 123 -16.80 -26.93 -21.60
N PHE A 124 -17.41 -26.05 -22.39
CA PHE A 124 -17.83 -24.69 -21.96
C PHE A 124 -19.34 -24.51 -21.76
N GLY A 125 -20.11 -25.59 -21.74
CA GLY A 125 -21.59 -25.56 -21.73
C GLY A 125 -22.29 -26.35 -20.63
N ASN A 126 -21.57 -27.06 -19.74
CA ASN A 126 -22.19 -27.81 -18.66
C ASN A 126 -22.42 -26.93 -17.43
N MET A 127 -23.61 -27.07 -16.84
CA MET A 127 -24.01 -26.33 -15.65
C MET A 127 -23.33 -26.93 -14.41
N VAL A 128 -22.11 -26.48 -14.11
CA VAL A 128 -21.38 -26.88 -12.90
C VAL A 128 -22.12 -26.32 -11.67
N ASN A 129 -22.69 -27.20 -10.86
CA ASN A 129 -23.32 -26.81 -9.60
C ASN A 129 -22.23 -26.52 -8.56
N PHE A 130 -22.07 -25.26 -8.17
CA PHE A 130 -21.17 -24.84 -7.11
C PHE A 130 -21.86 -24.91 -5.74
N THR A 131 -21.21 -25.53 -4.76
CA THR A 131 -21.60 -25.43 -3.35
C THR A 131 -21.09 -24.10 -2.80
N ILE A 132 -21.94 -23.06 -2.81
CA ILE A 132 -21.59 -21.73 -2.30
C ILE A 132 -22.27 -21.48 -0.96
N VAL A 133 -21.49 -21.25 0.09
CA VAL A 133 -21.97 -20.94 1.45
C VAL A 133 -21.35 -19.62 1.90
N ASN A 134 -22.17 -18.65 2.30
CA ASN A 134 -21.75 -17.29 2.72
C ASN A 134 -20.87 -16.54 1.69
N GLY A 135 -20.95 -16.90 0.41
CA GLY A 135 -20.14 -16.33 -0.67
C GLY A 135 -18.80 -17.05 -0.90
N GLN A 136 -18.44 -18.04 -0.08
CA GLN A 136 -17.29 -18.90 -0.30
C GLN A 136 -17.68 -20.12 -1.15
N ILE A 137 -16.81 -20.55 -2.05
CA ILE A 137 -17.04 -21.67 -2.98
C ILE A 137 -16.34 -22.91 -2.42
N TYR A 138 -17.12 -23.90 -2.01
CA TYR A 138 -16.62 -25.15 -1.45
C TYR A 138 -16.28 -26.09 -2.60
N THR A 139 -15.02 -26.44 -2.73
CA THR A 139 -14.57 -27.36 -3.78
C THR A 139 -14.96 -28.81 -3.46
N PRO A 140 -14.87 -29.75 -4.42
CA PRO A 140 -14.98 -31.19 -4.16
C PRO A 140 -13.90 -31.75 -3.22
N GLY A 141 -12.84 -30.98 -2.94
CA GLY A 141 -11.77 -31.32 -2.00
C GLY A 141 -11.84 -30.54 -0.69
N LEU A 142 -10.70 -30.39 -0.03
CA LEU A 142 -10.59 -29.66 1.25
C LEU A 142 -10.52 -28.13 1.08
N ALA A 143 -10.12 -27.62 -0.09
CA ALA A 143 -9.97 -26.18 -0.30
C ALA A 143 -11.33 -25.47 -0.44
N ILE A 144 -11.36 -24.21 -0.01
CA ILE A 144 -12.51 -23.31 -0.18
C ILE A 144 -11.99 -22.04 -0.89
N VAL A 145 -12.66 -21.62 -1.97
CA VAL A 145 -12.28 -20.41 -2.72
C VAL A 145 -13.11 -19.22 -2.24
N ASP A 146 -12.45 -18.20 -1.70
CA ASP A 146 -13.07 -16.94 -1.28
C ASP A 146 -13.24 -15.99 -2.48
N ALA A 147 -12.30 -16.01 -3.43
CA ALA A 147 -12.32 -15.22 -4.65
C ALA A 147 -11.44 -15.85 -5.74
N PRO A 148 -11.75 -15.68 -7.04
CA PRO A 148 -12.88 -14.93 -7.61
C PRO A 148 -14.21 -15.72 -7.51
N GLN A 149 -15.32 -15.05 -7.82
CA GLN A 149 -16.63 -15.73 -7.99
C GLN A 149 -16.74 -16.37 -9.38
N PRO A 150 -17.61 -17.38 -9.60
CA PRO A 150 -17.78 -17.99 -10.92
C PRO A 150 -18.21 -16.95 -11.97
N ASN A 151 -17.68 -17.09 -13.18
CA ASN A 151 -17.87 -16.21 -14.33
C ASN A 151 -17.39 -14.75 -14.14
N THR A 152 -16.55 -14.47 -13.13
CA THR A 152 -16.02 -13.10 -12.93
C THR A 152 -15.20 -12.65 -14.16
N PRO A 153 -15.44 -11.43 -14.70
CA PRO A 153 -14.54 -10.83 -15.67
C PRO A 153 -13.27 -10.32 -14.97
N LEU A 154 -12.11 -10.79 -15.44
CA LEU A 154 -10.80 -10.57 -14.84
C LEU A 154 -9.81 -9.96 -15.84
N GLY A 155 -8.76 -9.37 -15.29
CA GLY A 155 -7.72 -8.60 -15.97
C GLY A 155 -6.89 -7.82 -14.95
N GLY A 156 -6.26 -6.72 -15.36
CA GLY A 156 -5.33 -5.94 -14.55
C GLY A 156 -3.90 -6.48 -14.64
N ASP A 157 -3.12 -6.29 -13.58
CA ASP A 157 -1.71 -6.71 -13.56
C ASP A 157 -1.55 -8.21 -13.27
N ASN A 158 -2.37 -8.73 -12.34
CA ASN A 158 -2.33 -10.12 -11.88
C ASN A 158 -3.71 -10.79 -11.88
N LEU A 159 -3.74 -12.10 -12.08
CA LEU A 159 -4.80 -12.98 -11.61
C LEU A 159 -4.66 -13.13 -10.09
N GLN A 160 -5.73 -12.83 -9.35
CA GLN A 160 -5.79 -12.97 -7.90
C GLN A 160 -6.77 -14.07 -7.52
N VAL A 161 -6.30 -15.08 -6.78
CA VAL A 161 -7.12 -16.16 -6.23
C VAL A 161 -6.87 -16.23 -4.72
N ALA A 162 -7.94 -16.25 -3.93
CA ALA A 162 -7.91 -16.37 -2.47
C ALA A 162 -8.50 -17.72 -2.06
N ILE A 163 -7.70 -18.55 -1.39
CA ILE A 163 -8.02 -19.95 -1.07
C ILE A 163 -7.87 -20.19 0.43
N ASP A 164 -8.95 -20.46 1.15
CA ASP A 164 -8.88 -20.97 2.51
C ASP A 164 -8.45 -22.45 2.48
N VAL A 165 -7.36 -22.74 3.20
CA VAL A 165 -6.77 -24.07 3.38
C VAL A 165 -6.89 -24.54 4.83
N SER A 166 -7.86 -24.00 5.57
CA SER A 166 -8.22 -24.37 6.94
C SER A 166 -9.56 -25.10 7.03
N GLY A 167 -10.29 -25.28 5.93
CA GLY A 167 -11.64 -25.82 5.94
C GLY A 167 -12.60 -24.91 6.73
N ASN A 168 -12.39 -23.59 6.65
CA ASN A 168 -13.08 -22.59 7.46
C ASN A 168 -12.89 -22.85 8.98
N GLY A 169 -11.65 -23.13 9.39
CA GLY A 169 -11.25 -23.43 10.78
C GLY A 169 -11.45 -24.86 11.25
N GLN A 170 -11.93 -25.78 10.40
CA GLN A 170 -12.16 -27.19 10.74
C GLN A 170 -10.90 -28.07 10.67
N LEU A 171 -9.85 -27.62 9.95
CA LEU A 171 -8.54 -28.27 9.93
C LEU A 171 -7.64 -27.76 11.06
N PRO A 172 -6.88 -28.63 11.74
CA PRO A 172 -5.83 -28.21 12.67
C PRO A 172 -4.77 -27.33 11.98
N TRP A 173 -4.55 -26.13 12.53
CA TRP A 173 -3.56 -25.19 12.02
C TRP A 173 -2.20 -25.33 12.73
N PRO A 174 -1.04 -25.27 12.03
CA PRO A 174 -0.86 -25.21 10.58
C PRO A 174 -1.19 -26.52 9.86
N ALA A 175 -1.92 -26.42 8.73
CA ALA A 175 -2.46 -27.56 7.98
C ALA A 175 -1.41 -28.58 7.46
N SER A 176 -0.14 -28.17 7.38
CA SER A 176 0.98 -29.00 6.89
C SER A 176 1.85 -29.65 7.98
N THR A 177 1.63 -29.35 9.28
CA THR A 177 2.60 -29.68 10.35
C THR A 177 2.32 -30.96 11.14
N LYS A 178 1.22 -31.68 10.85
CA LYS A 178 0.87 -32.96 11.51
C LYS A 178 0.81 -34.11 10.48
N PRO A 179 1.91 -34.86 10.28
CA PRO A 179 1.94 -35.94 9.28
C PRO A 179 0.91 -37.04 9.54
N ASP A 180 0.61 -37.31 10.82
CA ASP A 180 -0.32 -38.35 11.28
C ASP A 180 -1.81 -37.93 11.28
N SER A 181 -2.14 -36.74 10.76
CA SER A 181 -3.54 -36.28 10.70
C SER A 181 -4.37 -37.16 9.75
N SER A 182 -5.56 -37.57 10.20
CA SER A 182 -6.53 -38.28 9.36
C SER A 182 -7.13 -37.41 8.25
N THR A 183 -7.04 -36.08 8.37
CA THR A 183 -7.38 -35.13 7.30
C THR A 183 -6.27 -34.07 7.18
N ARG A 184 -5.69 -33.91 6.00
CA ARG A 184 -4.64 -32.91 5.70
C ARG A 184 -4.46 -32.70 4.19
N PHE A 185 -3.95 -31.55 3.78
CA PHE A 185 -3.46 -31.40 2.41
C PHE A 185 -2.13 -32.16 2.20
N HIS A 186 -1.88 -32.56 0.96
CA HIS A 186 -0.56 -32.94 0.45
C HIS A 186 -0.03 -31.84 -0.47
N ASP A 187 -0.85 -31.38 -1.43
CA ASP A 187 -0.50 -30.29 -2.34
C ASP A 187 -1.76 -29.62 -2.95
N ILE A 188 -1.60 -28.38 -3.43
CA ILE A 188 -2.58 -27.67 -4.26
C ILE A 188 -1.82 -27.03 -5.44
N THR A 189 -2.19 -27.43 -6.65
CA THR A 189 -1.66 -26.86 -7.91
C THR A 189 -2.77 -26.20 -8.71
N LEU A 190 -2.40 -25.22 -9.51
CA LEU A 190 -3.30 -24.30 -10.19
C LEU A 190 -2.89 -24.10 -11.64
N PHE A 191 -3.86 -24.18 -12.54
CA PHE A 191 -3.70 -23.96 -13.97
C PHE A 191 -4.79 -23.02 -14.51
N LEU A 192 -4.50 -22.34 -15.61
CA LEU A 192 -5.45 -21.49 -16.32
C LEU A 192 -5.78 -22.14 -17.67
N THR A 193 -6.95 -22.75 -17.80
CA THR A 193 -7.33 -23.62 -18.92
C THR A 193 -8.44 -23.02 -19.78
N SER A 194 -8.35 -23.15 -21.11
CA SER A 194 -9.39 -22.79 -22.07
C SER A 194 -9.64 -23.93 -23.07
N GLU A 195 -10.27 -23.65 -24.23
CA GLU A 195 -10.32 -24.58 -25.36
C GLU A 195 -8.95 -24.79 -26.01
N SER A 196 -8.06 -23.78 -25.95
CA SER A 196 -6.81 -23.74 -26.71
C SER A 196 -5.53 -23.52 -25.89
N HIS A 197 -5.62 -23.25 -24.58
CA HIS A 197 -4.47 -23.01 -23.70
C HIS A 197 -4.60 -23.70 -22.32
N ASN A 198 -3.47 -23.97 -21.68
CA ASN A 198 -3.32 -24.55 -20.34
C ASN A 198 -2.06 -23.97 -19.63
N PHE A 199 -2.16 -22.76 -19.08
CA PHE A 199 -1.01 -22.09 -18.47
C PHE A 199 -0.79 -22.50 -17.01
N THR A 200 0.49 -22.66 -16.61
CA THR A 200 0.89 -22.89 -15.22
C THR A 200 0.68 -21.64 -14.36
N ILE A 201 -0.22 -21.70 -13.37
CA ILE A 201 -0.33 -20.68 -12.31
C ILE A 201 0.61 -21.05 -11.15
N SER A 202 0.54 -22.30 -10.69
CA SER A 202 1.43 -22.88 -9.67
C SER A 202 1.47 -24.40 -9.80
N ASN A 203 2.66 -25.00 -9.76
CA ASN A 203 2.89 -26.44 -9.96
C ASN A 203 3.50 -27.15 -8.73
N GLY A 204 3.42 -26.55 -7.53
CA GLY A 204 3.98 -27.13 -6.31
C GLY A 204 5.50 -27.05 -6.19
N THR A 205 6.20 -26.40 -7.14
CA THR A 205 7.66 -26.22 -7.10
C THR A 205 8.06 -24.74 -6.90
N LYS A 206 9.32 -24.48 -6.54
CA LYS A 206 9.84 -23.12 -6.34
C LYS A 206 10.42 -22.59 -7.65
N PRO A 207 9.94 -21.45 -8.18
CA PRO A 207 10.41 -20.92 -9.46
C PRO A 207 11.83 -20.35 -9.35
N ALA A 208 12.58 -20.38 -10.45
CA ALA A 208 13.92 -19.79 -10.53
C ALA A 208 13.91 -18.25 -10.56
N SER A 209 12.78 -17.65 -10.93
CA SER A 209 12.50 -16.21 -10.86
C SER A 209 11.08 -15.99 -10.32
N ASN A 210 10.87 -14.96 -9.51
CA ASN A 210 9.56 -14.61 -8.95
C ASN A 210 8.52 -14.17 -10.02
N THR A 211 8.92 -14.03 -11.29
CA THR A 211 8.07 -13.64 -12.41
C THR A 211 7.55 -14.80 -13.26
N SER A 212 8.04 -16.03 -13.07
CA SER A 212 7.64 -17.17 -13.92
C SER A 212 6.26 -17.71 -13.56
N TYR A 213 6.11 -18.31 -12.39
CA TYR A 213 4.84 -18.83 -11.87
C TYR A 213 4.85 -18.71 -10.34
N VAL A 214 3.69 -18.89 -9.69
CA VAL A 214 3.59 -18.78 -8.24
C VAL A 214 4.14 -20.06 -7.59
N GLY A 215 4.97 -19.91 -6.55
CA GLY A 215 5.50 -21.02 -5.76
C GLY A 215 4.43 -21.87 -5.06
N PRO A 216 4.81 -22.89 -4.26
CA PRO A 216 3.86 -23.86 -3.70
C PRO A 216 2.75 -23.18 -2.90
N VAL A 217 1.48 -23.45 -3.25
CA VAL A 217 0.33 -22.68 -2.72
C VAL A 217 0.22 -22.76 -1.19
N LEU A 218 0.54 -23.93 -0.61
CA LEU A 218 0.50 -24.15 0.84
C LEU A 218 1.60 -23.39 1.61
N ASP A 219 2.73 -23.09 0.95
CA ASP A 219 3.87 -22.34 1.50
C ASP A 219 3.64 -20.81 1.46
N LEU A 220 2.68 -20.33 0.66
CA LEU A 220 2.32 -18.91 0.64
C LEU A 220 1.82 -18.48 2.02
N GLU A 221 2.19 -17.28 2.46
CA GLU A 221 1.69 -16.65 3.70
C GLU A 221 1.62 -17.63 4.91
N PRO A 222 2.76 -18.10 5.45
CA PRO A 222 2.79 -19.23 6.40
C PRO A 222 1.96 -19.05 7.69
N SER A 223 1.67 -17.81 8.06
CA SER A 223 0.83 -17.46 9.24
C SER A 223 -0.65 -17.27 8.91
N SER A 224 -1.08 -17.44 7.67
CA SER A 224 -2.46 -17.22 7.19
C SER A 224 -3.14 -18.51 6.78
N THR A 225 -4.40 -18.69 7.19
CA THR A 225 -5.30 -19.77 6.76
C THR A 225 -5.80 -19.59 5.32
N VAL A 226 -5.81 -18.34 4.83
CA VAL A 226 -6.14 -17.98 3.44
C VAL A 226 -4.86 -17.71 2.66
N LYS A 227 -4.75 -18.27 1.45
CA LYS A 227 -3.60 -18.15 0.55
C LYS A 227 -3.95 -17.23 -0.62
N HIS A 228 -3.23 -16.12 -0.76
CA HIS A 228 -3.39 -15.17 -1.86
C HIS A 228 -2.42 -15.47 -3.00
N VAL A 229 -2.90 -16.20 -4.00
CA VAL A 229 -2.17 -16.47 -5.25
C VAL A 229 -2.26 -15.23 -6.14
N ASN A 230 -1.12 -14.61 -6.42
CA ASN A 230 -1.02 -13.40 -7.24
C ASN A 230 -0.14 -13.69 -8.47
N TRP A 231 -0.73 -14.22 -9.53
CA TRP A 231 -0.02 -14.64 -10.75
C TRP A 231 -0.05 -13.53 -11.81
N ILE A 232 1.08 -13.19 -12.42
CA ILE A 232 1.15 -12.14 -13.44
C ILE A 232 0.54 -12.68 -14.74
N TRP A 233 -0.40 -11.95 -15.36
CA TRP A 233 -0.94 -12.38 -16.66
C TRP A 233 0.17 -12.38 -17.73
N PRO A 234 0.38 -13.46 -18.49
CA PRO A 234 1.41 -13.56 -19.52
C PRO A 234 1.09 -12.76 -20.79
N GLU A 235 2.09 -12.58 -21.67
CA GLU A 235 2.03 -11.62 -22.78
C GLU A 235 0.86 -11.82 -23.75
N CYS A 236 0.53 -13.06 -24.13
CA CYS A 236 -0.55 -13.35 -25.09
C CYS A 236 -1.96 -12.99 -24.56
N LEU A 237 -2.11 -12.77 -23.25
CA LEU A 237 -3.36 -12.31 -22.63
C LEU A 237 -3.46 -10.77 -22.56
N VAL A 238 -2.45 -10.01 -22.98
CA VAL A 238 -2.49 -8.54 -23.05
C VAL A 238 -3.58 -8.06 -24.02
N GLY A 239 -4.34 -7.04 -23.62
CA GLY A 239 -5.41 -6.44 -24.44
C GLY A 239 -6.66 -6.07 -23.66
N ASP A 240 -7.73 -5.77 -24.39
CA ASP A 240 -9.03 -5.34 -23.87
C ASP A 240 -10.17 -6.21 -24.48
N GLY A 241 -11.24 -6.45 -23.72
CA GLY A 241 -12.38 -7.23 -24.18
C GLY A 241 -12.08 -8.71 -24.41
N SER A 242 -12.96 -9.40 -25.14
CA SER A 242 -12.88 -10.84 -25.42
C SER A 242 -12.00 -11.20 -26.63
N GLY A 243 -11.31 -10.24 -27.25
CA GLY A 243 -10.46 -10.46 -28.41
C GLY A 243 -11.19 -10.79 -29.73
N SER A 244 -10.41 -10.99 -30.79
CA SER A 244 -10.85 -11.66 -32.03
C SER A 244 -10.81 -13.18 -31.87
N LYS A 245 -11.26 -13.95 -32.89
CA LYS A 245 -11.21 -15.42 -32.87
C LYS A 245 -9.81 -16.01 -32.67
N ASP A 246 -8.77 -15.24 -32.96
CA ASP A 246 -7.35 -15.64 -32.87
C ASP A 246 -6.66 -15.08 -31.62
N SER A 247 -7.43 -14.52 -30.68
CA SER A 247 -6.90 -14.03 -29.40
C SER A 247 -6.90 -15.14 -28.36
N ALA A 248 -5.82 -15.23 -27.58
CA ALA A 248 -5.78 -16.11 -26.40
C ALA A 248 -6.74 -15.65 -25.27
N ARG A 249 -7.47 -14.54 -25.42
CA ARG A 249 -8.43 -14.01 -24.43
C ARG A 249 -9.82 -14.62 -24.63
N GLY A 250 -10.59 -14.79 -23.55
CA GLY A 250 -11.92 -15.38 -23.63
C GLY A 250 -12.40 -16.04 -22.35
N ALA A 251 -13.16 -17.13 -22.48
CA ALA A 251 -13.57 -17.98 -21.36
C ALA A 251 -12.43 -18.88 -20.90
N TYR A 252 -12.24 -18.98 -19.59
CA TYR A 252 -11.19 -19.77 -18.96
C TYR A 252 -11.71 -20.41 -17.67
N ASN A 253 -11.13 -21.53 -17.27
CA ASN A 253 -11.27 -22.09 -15.94
C ASN A 253 -9.97 -21.87 -15.17
N ILE A 254 -10.08 -21.49 -13.89
CA ILE A 254 -9.00 -21.69 -12.92
C ILE A 254 -9.16 -23.14 -12.47
N SER A 255 -8.31 -24.02 -13.00
CA SER A 255 -8.33 -25.44 -12.70
C SER A 255 -7.48 -25.72 -11.47
N MET A 256 -8.12 -26.13 -10.39
CA MET A 256 -7.50 -26.41 -9.10
C MET A 256 -7.39 -27.92 -8.88
N HIS A 257 -6.15 -28.40 -8.88
CA HIS A 257 -5.82 -29.80 -8.63
C HIS A 257 -5.35 -29.94 -7.18
N GLN A 258 -6.07 -30.72 -6.39
CA GLN A 258 -5.82 -30.92 -4.95
C GLN A 258 -5.44 -32.37 -4.69
N SER A 259 -4.32 -32.59 -4.00
CA SER A 259 -4.02 -33.88 -3.39
C SER A 259 -4.10 -33.76 -1.88
N PHE A 260 -4.88 -34.63 -1.23
CA PHE A 260 -5.16 -34.52 0.20
C PHE A 260 -5.57 -35.86 0.80
N ARG A 261 -5.50 -35.95 2.12
CA ARG A 261 -6.11 -37.00 2.93
C ARG A 261 -7.41 -36.50 3.53
N TRP A 262 -8.46 -37.31 3.52
CA TRP A 262 -9.70 -37.07 4.25
C TRP A 262 -10.18 -38.36 4.92
N ASN A 263 -10.40 -38.27 6.23
CA ASN A 263 -10.80 -39.39 7.10
C ASN A 263 -9.95 -40.68 6.94
N GLY A 264 -8.65 -40.52 6.71
CA GLY A 264 -7.69 -41.62 6.54
C GLY A 264 -7.45 -42.09 5.11
N THR A 265 -8.30 -41.70 4.15
CA THR A 265 -8.15 -42.04 2.72
C THR A 265 -7.50 -40.88 1.96
N ASP A 266 -6.55 -41.20 1.08
CA ASP A 266 -5.92 -40.23 0.18
C ASP A 266 -6.74 -40.07 -1.10
N TYR A 267 -6.92 -38.83 -1.54
CA TYR A 267 -7.73 -38.41 -2.68
C TYR A 267 -6.97 -37.42 -3.58
N TYR A 268 -7.33 -37.40 -4.85
CA TYR A 268 -6.95 -36.38 -5.83
C TYR A 268 -8.19 -35.83 -6.54
N THR A 269 -8.46 -34.53 -6.43
CA THR A 269 -9.63 -33.90 -7.08
C THR A 269 -9.24 -32.75 -7.97
N VAL A 270 -9.91 -32.61 -9.12
CA VAL A 270 -9.81 -31.44 -10.00
C VAL A 270 -11.09 -30.62 -9.92
N PHE A 271 -10.94 -29.29 -9.77
CA PHE A 271 -12.04 -28.35 -9.68
C PHE A 271 -11.84 -27.18 -10.64
N ASP A 272 -12.75 -27.04 -11.61
CA ASP A 272 -12.73 -25.96 -12.60
C ASP A 272 -13.63 -24.80 -12.16
N LEU A 273 -13.03 -23.65 -11.85
CA LEU A 273 -13.74 -22.40 -11.55
C LEU A 273 -13.78 -21.50 -12.80
N PRO A 274 -14.93 -21.33 -13.48
CA PRO A 274 -15.03 -20.52 -14.68
C PRO A 274 -14.83 -19.03 -14.38
N ILE A 275 -14.11 -18.36 -15.26
CA ILE A 275 -13.83 -16.91 -15.29
C ILE A 275 -13.83 -16.43 -16.75
N SER A 276 -13.75 -15.11 -16.96
CA SER A 276 -13.49 -14.58 -18.31
C SER A 276 -12.35 -13.56 -18.32
N VAL A 277 -11.37 -13.75 -19.20
CA VAL A 277 -10.22 -12.84 -19.37
C VAL A 277 -10.66 -11.73 -20.34
N THR A 278 -11.45 -10.78 -19.82
CA THR A 278 -12.15 -9.76 -20.62
C THR A 278 -11.86 -8.32 -20.18
N ASN A 279 -11.40 -8.09 -18.95
CA ASN A 279 -10.97 -6.76 -18.52
C ASN A 279 -9.58 -6.42 -19.07
N SER A 280 -9.23 -5.13 -19.07
CA SER A 280 -7.96 -4.62 -19.59
C SER A 280 -6.76 -5.29 -18.92
N ILE A 281 -5.83 -5.82 -19.71
CA ILE A 281 -4.51 -6.27 -19.29
C ILE A 281 -3.50 -5.44 -20.07
N SER A 282 -2.82 -4.51 -19.38
CA SER A 282 -1.85 -3.59 -19.99
C SER A 282 -0.53 -4.29 -20.28
N LYS A 283 0.15 -3.96 -21.39
CA LYS A 283 1.50 -4.47 -21.68
C LYS A 283 2.50 -4.02 -20.59
N SER A 284 3.34 -4.94 -20.13
CA SER A 284 4.47 -4.69 -19.23
C SER A 284 5.60 -5.66 -19.56
N ASP A 285 6.85 -5.23 -19.37
CA ASP A 285 8.06 -6.04 -19.59
C ASP A 285 8.25 -7.10 -18.48
N ASP A 286 7.47 -7.04 -17.39
CA ASP A 286 7.41 -8.07 -16.34
C ASP A 286 6.55 -9.30 -16.72
N ARG A 287 5.83 -9.24 -17.85
CA ARG A 287 4.99 -10.34 -18.33
C ARG A 287 5.85 -11.34 -19.08
N ILE A 288 5.76 -12.60 -18.68
CA ILE A 288 6.49 -13.68 -19.33
C ILE A 288 5.76 -14.14 -20.61
N ASP A 289 6.53 -14.66 -21.56
CA ASP A 289 6.03 -15.33 -22.76
C ASP A 289 5.09 -16.49 -22.38
N CYS A 290 3.99 -16.63 -23.12
CA CYS A 290 3.01 -17.69 -22.89
C CYS A 290 3.59 -19.08 -23.15
N ASP A 291 4.51 -19.22 -24.11
CA ASP A 291 5.16 -20.50 -24.46
C ASP A 291 5.98 -21.07 -23.28
N LEU A 292 6.41 -20.22 -22.33
CA LEU A 292 7.15 -20.64 -21.12
C LEU A 292 6.23 -21.13 -19.99
N LEU A 293 4.92 -21.00 -20.14
CA LEU A 293 3.91 -21.41 -19.15
C LEU A 293 2.92 -22.44 -19.68
N GLU A 294 2.83 -22.59 -20.99
CA GLU A 294 1.94 -23.50 -21.71
C GLU A 294 2.24 -24.97 -21.34
N ASN A 295 1.19 -25.71 -20.98
CA ASN A 295 1.25 -27.16 -20.76
C ASN A 295 0.49 -27.89 -21.86
N LYS A 296 0.71 -29.21 -21.94
CA LYS A 296 -0.17 -30.08 -22.73
C LYS A 296 -1.62 -29.92 -22.27
N LEU A 297 -2.52 -29.60 -23.19
CA LEU A 297 -3.96 -29.70 -22.98
C LEU A 297 -4.35 -31.17 -22.76
N LEU A 298 -5.02 -31.43 -21.63
CA LEU A 298 -5.68 -32.71 -21.36
C LEU A 298 -7.15 -32.61 -21.75
N SER A 299 -7.67 -33.68 -22.36
CA SER A 299 -9.10 -33.81 -22.64
C SER A 299 -9.91 -33.94 -21.36
N ALA A 300 -11.20 -33.58 -21.40
CA ALA A 300 -12.10 -33.74 -20.25
C ALA A 300 -12.09 -35.19 -19.73
N ALA A 301 -12.15 -36.18 -20.63
CA ALA A 301 -12.12 -37.60 -20.26
C ALA A 301 -10.80 -38.07 -19.59
N GLU A 302 -9.65 -37.43 -19.86
CA GLU A 302 -8.38 -37.70 -19.16
C GLU A 302 -8.39 -37.09 -17.74
N ILE A 303 -8.97 -35.91 -17.57
CA ILE A 303 -9.14 -35.24 -16.28
C ILE A 303 -10.17 -35.99 -15.42
N ASP A 304 -11.35 -36.28 -15.96
CA ASP A 304 -12.43 -37.00 -15.26
C ASP A 304 -11.99 -38.41 -14.80
N LYS A 305 -11.09 -39.05 -15.56
CA LYS A 305 -10.50 -40.35 -15.19
C LYS A 305 -9.41 -40.25 -14.11
N SER A 306 -8.84 -39.07 -13.89
CA SER A 306 -7.80 -38.84 -12.88
C SER A 306 -8.32 -38.14 -11.61
N SER A 307 -9.50 -37.52 -11.65
CA SER A 307 -10.16 -36.96 -10.47
C SER A 307 -11.01 -38.01 -9.75
N ASP A 308 -10.74 -38.22 -8.47
CA ASP A 308 -11.61 -38.97 -7.58
C ASP A 308 -12.96 -38.26 -7.38
N SER A 309 -13.98 -39.05 -7.03
CA SER A 309 -15.29 -38.56 -6.61
C SER A 309 -15.49 -38.86 -5.12
N LEU A 310 -15.75 -37.83 -4.32
CA LEU A 310 -16.04 -37.98 -2.89
C LEU A 310 -17.53 -38.29 -2.65
N PRO A 311 -17.87 -39.02 -1.57
CA PRO A 311 -19.26 -39.32 -1.19
C PRO A 311 -20.08 -38.10 -0.75
N GLY A 312 -19.43 -36.97 -0.46
CA GLY A 312 -20.05 -35.70 -0.05
C GLY A 312 -18.99 -34.60 0.06
N GLN A 313 -19.40 -33.35 0.28
CA GLN A 313 -18.45 -32.24 0.43
C GLN A 313 -17.86 -32.25 1.86
N PRO A 314 -16.52 -32.26 2.06
CA PRO A 314 -15.89 -32.46 3.37
C PRO A 314 -16.31 -31.57 4.55
N TRP A 315 -16.94 -30.42 4.30
CA TRP A 315 -17.24 -29.36 5.28
C TRP A 315 -18.73 -28.98 5.38
N VAL A 316 -19.60 -29.59 4.56
CA VAL A 316 -21.02 -29.23 4.45
C VAL A 316 -21.86 -30.48 4.66
N GLU A 317 -22.76 -30.45 5.65
CA GLU A 317 -23.70 -31.53 5.92
C GLU A 317 -24.71 -31.71 4.76
N ASP A 318 -25.12 -32.96 4.51
CA ASP A 318 -26.05 -33.32 3.44
C ASP A 318 -27.37 -32.53 3.53
N GLY A 319 -27.62 -31.66 2.55
CA GLY A 319 -28.89 -30.94 2.40
C GLY A 319 -28.81 -29.47 2.00
N VAL A 320 -27.63 -28.83 2.05
CA VAL A 320 -27.47 -27.41 1.68
C VAL A 320 -26.99 -27.26 0.24
N SER A 321 -27.93 -27.19 -0.72
CA SER A 321 -27.63 -26.86 -2.11
C SER A 321 -28.52 -25.71 -2.61
N THR A 322 -27.95 -24.51 -2.69
CA THR A 322 -28.57 -23.35 -3.36
C THR A 322 -28.01 -23.21 -4.77
N THR A 323 -28.72 -23.78 -5.75
CA THR A 323 -28.42 -23.64 -7.18
C THR A 323 -28.63 -22.21 -7.68
N VAL A 324 -27.62 -21.66 -8.37
CA VAL A 324 -27.74 -20.39 -9.09
C VAL A 324 -27.87 -20.68 -10.58
N SER A 325 -29.08 -20.54 -11.11
CA SER A 325 -29.35 -20.59 -12.54
C SER A 325 -29.59 -19.17 -13.07
N SER A 326 -28.67 -18.66 -13.89
CA SER A 326 -28.83 -17.37 -14.57
C SER A 326 -29.70 -17.51 -15.82
N SER A 327 -30.95 -17.07 -15.77
CA SER A 327 -31.83 -17.00 -16.94
C SER A 327 -31.87 -15.59 -17.54
N ASN A 328 -31.61 -15.52 -18.86
CA ASN A 328 -31.81 -14.30 -19.63
C ASN A 328 -33.30 -13.93 -19.67
N ALA A 329 -33.60 -12.64 -19.54
CA ALA A 329 -34.96 -12.13 -19.60
C ALA A 329 -35.43 -11.97 -21.06
N THR A 330 -36.53 -12.64 -21.41
CA THR A 330 -37.30 -12.34 -22.63
C THR A 330 -38.77 -12.24 -22.28
N GLN A 331 -39.40 -11.10 -22.59
CA GLN A 331 -40.85 -10.93 -22.46
C GLN A 331 -41.57 -11.44 -23.70
N THR A 332 -42.57 -12.29 -23.52
CA THR A 332 -43.83 -12.28 -24.28
C THR A 332 -44.93 -12.82 -23.36
N GLY A 333 -46.16 -12.31 -23.50
CA GLY A 333 -47.27 -12.65 -22.60
C GLY A 333 -48.49 -13.20 -23.33
N ALA A 334 -49.40 -13.81 -22.57
CA ALA A 334 -50.80 -14.04 -22.93
C ALA A 334 -51.64 -14.08 -21.65
N ALA A 335 -52.94 -13.77 -21.75
CA ALA A 335 -53.79 -13.45 -20.60
C ALA A 335 -54.90 -14.48 -20.34
N SER A 336 -55.39 -14.53 -19.09
CA SER A 336 -56.80 -14.88 -18.79
C SER A 336 -57.22 -14.48 -17.36
N SER A 337 -58.28 -13.67 -17.29
CA SER A 337 -59.42 -13.63 -16.33
C SER A 337 -59.37 -14.36 -14.97
N LEU A 338 -59.95 -13.89 -13.85
CA LEU A 338 -60.59 -12.62 -13.39
C LEU A 338 -60.80 -12.74 -11.82
N PRO A 339 -61.48 -11.84 -11.05
CA PRO A 339 -60.89 -11.30 -9.81
C PRO A 339 -61.60 -11.65 -8.49
N MET A 340 -61.00 -11.28 -7.35
CA MET A 340 -61.80 -10.72 -6.24
C MET A 340 -61.07 -9.71 -5.33
N THR A 341 -61.69 -8.53 -5.20
CA THR A 341 -61.66 -7.54 -4.09
C THR A 341 -60.35 -6.91 -3.58
N ILE A 342 -60.28 -5.60 -3.82
CA ILE A 342 -59.36 -4.59 -3.28
C ILE A 342 -59.80 -4.17 -1.87
N PHE A 343 -58.87 -4.03 -0.90
CA PHE A 343 -58.89 -2.96 0.13
C PHE A 343 -57.57 -2.87 0.96
N SER A 344 -56.40 -2.79 0.32
CA SER A 344 -55.13 -2.46 1.04
C SER A 344 -54.06 -1.71 0.23
N ALA A 345 -54.34 -1.34 -1.02
CA ALA A 345 -53.31 -0.94 -1.98
C ALA A 345 -52.72 0.47 -1.78
N SER A 346 -53.51 1.48 -1.40
CA SER A 346 -53.06 2.89 -1.42
C SER A 346 -51.89 3.16 -0.47
N ARG A 347 -51.91 2.59 0.74
CA ARG A 347 -50.80 2.70 1.72
C ARG A 347 -49.51 2.03 1.22
N ARG A 348 -49.60 0.90 0.48
CA ARG A 348 -48.42 0.24 -0.11
C ARG A 348 -47.85 1.02 -1.30
N VAL A 349 -48.69 1.58 -2.17
CA VAL A 349 -48.25 2.40 -3.31
C VAL A 349 -47.58 3.69 -2.83
N LEU A 350 -48.15 4.37 -1.83
CA LEU A 350 -47.56 5.56 -1.24
C LEU A 350 -46.22 5.23 -0.55
N ARG A 351 -46.15 4.14 0.24
CA ARG A 351 -44.91 3.66 0.86
C ARG A 351 -43.83 3.35 -0.17
N ASN A 352 -44.18 2.73 -1.30
CA ASN A 352 -43.23 2.43 -2.37
C ASN A 352 -42.77 3.69 -3.12
N ARG A 353 -43.63 4.71 -3.28
CA ARG A 353 -43.23 6.02 -3.84
C ARG A 353 -42.30 6.77 -2.89
N ILE A 354 -42.60 6.79 -1.59
CA ILE A 354 -41.72 7.38 -0.55
C ILE A 354 -40.38 6.64 -0.50
N ALA A 355 -40.36 5.31 -0.47
CA ALA A 355 -39.12 4.54 -0.48
C ALA A 355 -38.27 4.80 -1.74
N ARG A 356 -38.88 4.87 -2.93
CA ARG A 356 -38.19 5.25 -4.16
C ARG A 356 -37.65 6.68 -4.11
N ALA A 357 -38.44 7.64 -3.61
CA ALA A 357 -38.00 9.02 -3.44
C ALA A 357 -36.82 9.11 -2.46
N LEU A 358 -36.86 8.39 -1.33
CA LEU A 358 -35.74 8.32 -0.38
C LEU A 358 -34.49 7.70 -0.99
N ILE A 359 -34.61 6.62 -1.78
CA ILE A 359 -33.47 6.02 -2.50
C ILE A 359 -32.88 7.01 -3.53
N ILE A 360 -33.72 7.75 -4.25
CA ILE A 360 -33.28 8.75 -5.24
C ILE A 360 -32.60 9.93 -4.54
N ILE A 361 -33.19 10.49 -3.48
CA ILE A 361 -32.61 11.56 -2.67
C ILE A 361 -31.27 11.11 -2.07
N PHE A 362 -31.20 9.88 -1.56
CA PHE A 362 -29.98 9.29 -1.03
C PHE A 362 -28.89 9.14 -2.11
N ALA A 363 -29.24 8.64 -3.30
CA ALA A 363 -28.30 8.53 -4.41
C ALA A 363 -27.78 9.90 -4.88
N ILE A 364 -28.67 10.89 -5.03
CA ILE A 364 -28.32 12.28 -5.36
C ILE A 364 -27.38 12.86 -4.29
N TRP A 365 -27.69 12.67 -3.00
CA TRP A 365 -26.86 13.14 -1.90
C TRP A 365 -25.44 12.58 -1.97
N ASN A 366 -25.29 11.26 -2.17
CA ASN A 366 -23.97 10.62 -2.30
C ASN A 366 -23.21 11.14 -3.52
N LEU A 367 -23.88 11.33 -4.67
CA LEU A 367 -23.26 11.88 -5.88
C LEU A 367 -22.79 13.32 -5.68
N VAL A 368 -23.58 14.16 -4.99
CA VAL A 368 -23.20 15.53 -4.62
C VAL A 368 -22.02 15.54 -3.65
N GLU A 369 -22.05 14.71 -2.60
CA GLU A 369 -20.95 14.62 -1.62
C GLU A 369 -19.63 14.17 -2.30
N ILE A 370 -19.68 13.16 -3.16
CA ILE A 370 -18.51 12.71 -3.95
C ILE A 370 -18.01 13.84 -4.85
N HIS A 371 -18.89 14.51 -5.60
CA HIS A 371 -18.51 15.57 -6.53
C HIS A 371 -17.86 16.75 -5.81
N VAL A 372 -18.41 17.18 -4.67
CA VAL A 372 -17.85 18.26 -3.83
C VAL A 372 -16.46 17.88 -3.31
N ILE A 373 -16.28 16.64 -2.83
CA ILE A 373 -14.97 16.18 -2.32
C ILE A 373 -13.94 16.10 -3.44
N GLN A 374 -14.28 15.49 -4.58
CA GLN A 374 -13.38 15.40 -5.73
C GLN A 374 -13.00 16.76 -6.30
N ARG A 375 -13.95 17.70 -6.35
CA ARG A 375 -13.70 19.07 -6.78
C ARG A 375 -12.71 19.79 -5.86
N ARG A 376 -12.89 19.70 -4.54
CA ARG A 376 -11.96 20.30 -3.56
C ARG A 376 -10.55 19.73 -3.67
N ILE A 377 -10.43 18.41 -3.80
CA ILE A 377 -9.13 17.75 -3.99
C ILE A 377 -8.42 18.31 -5.23
N TYR A 378 -9.14 18.41 -6.35
CA TYR A 378 -8.60 18.97 -7.60
C TYR A 378 -8.22 20.46 -7.50
N GLU A 379 -9.08 21.29 -6.88
CA GLU A 379 -8.81 22.72 -6.69
C GLU A 379 -7.56 22.95 -5.81
N ILE A 380 -7.40 22.17 -4.74
CA ILE A 380 -6.30 22.36 -3.78
C ILE A 380 -4.94 21.90 -4.34
N ASP A 381 -4.91 20.78 -5.08
CA ASP A 381 -3.69 20.28 -5.75
C ASP A 381 -3.12 21.30 -6.76
N HIS A 382 -3.98 22.20 -7.27
CA HIS A 382 -3.61 23.29 -8.17
C HIS A 382 -3.21 24.61 -7.47
N VAL A 383 -3.66 24.86 -6.24
CA VAL A 383 -3.55 26.18 -5.56
C VAL A 383 -2.37 26.27 -4.60
N LEU A 384 -1.83 25.16 -4.09
CA LEU A 384 -0.71 25.18 -3.13
C LEU A 384 0.67 25.39 -3.77
N ARG A 385 0.93 26.65 -4.13
CA ARG A 385 2.28 27.19 -4.42
C ARG A 385 2.57 28.48 -3.64
N HIS A 386 1.93 28.66 -2.49
CA HIS A 386 2.21 29.79 -1.62
C HIS A 386 3.62 29.65 -1.00
N ARG A 387 4.36 30.76 -1.00
CA ARG A 387 5.65 30.87 -0.30
C ARG A 387 5.38 31.03 1.20
N PRO A 388 6.28 30.59 2.09
CA PRO A 388 6.19 30.96 3.51
C PRO A 388 6.14 32.49 3.61
N GLN A 389 5.18 33.02 4.37
CA GLN A 389 4.99 34.47 4.49
C GLN A 389 6.07 35.14 5.37
N ASN A 390 6.66 34.38 6.30
CA ASN A 390 7.68 34.86 7.22
C ASN A 390 8.98 34.04 7.10
N GLN A 391 10.12 34.68 7.38
CA GLN A 391 11.45 34.06 7.36
C GLN A 391 11.75 33.42 8.73
N GLU A 392 11.16 32.24 8.96
CA GLU A 392 11.31 31.47 10.20
C GLU A 392 12.66 30.71 10.26
N ARG A 393 13.24 30.61 11.47
CA ARG A 393 14.40 29.76 11.76
C ARG A 393 13.94 28.36 12.18
N ILE A 394 14.41 27.34 11.46
CA ILE A 394 13.98 25.95 11.62
C ILE A 394 15.12 25.07 12.14
N TYR A 395 14.90 24.42 13.28
CA TYR A 395 15.77 23.34 13.77
C TYR A 395 15.27 22.00 13.21
N ILE A 396 16.02 21.39 12.30
CA ILE A 396 15.64 20.11 11.68
C ILE A 396 16.23 18.98 12.51
N ALA A 397 15.39 18.10 13.05
CA ALA A 397 15.77 16.95 13.87
C ALA A 397 15.46 15.63 13.16
N SER A 398 16.38 14.67 13.18
CA SER A 398 16.15 13.33 12.64
C SER A 398 16.83 12.25 13.47
N ILE A 399 16.24 11.06 13.48
CA ILE A 399 16.84 9.83 14.00
C ILE A 399 16.92 8.81 12.86
N ASN A 400 18.03 8.10 12.72
CA ASN A 400 18.24 7.13 11.63
C ASN A 400 18.80 5.80 12.16
N TRP A 401 18.27 4.69 11.63
CA TRP A 401 18.73 3.32 11.86
C TRP A 401 18.41 2.44 10.66
N ASN A 402 19.43 1.88 10.01
CA ASN A 402 19.32 1.05 8.80
C ASN A 402 18.58 1.75 7.63
N ASN A 403 18.98 2.99 7.34
CA ASN A 403 18.35 3.87 6.36
C ASN A 403 19.25 4.20 5.16
N GLU A 404 20.34 3.46 4.89
CA GLU A 404 21.31 3.80 3.84
C GLU A 404 20.65 4.05 2.47
N LEU A 405 19.77 3.13 2.06
CA LEU A 405 19.14 3.18 0.75
C LEU A 405 18.30 4.46 0.58
N ILE A 406 17.48 4.82 1.56
CA ILE A 406 16.59 5.99 1.47
C ILE A 406 17.35 7.32 1.63
N LEU A 407 18.40 7.34 2.46
CA LEU A 407 19.33 8.45 2.59
C LEU A 407 20.00 8.78 1.25
N ARG A 408 20.65 7.79 0.62
CA ARG A 408 21.35 7.94 -0.67
C ARG A 408 20.41 8.28 -1.82
N SER A 409 19.24 7.64 -1.89
CA SER A 409 18.36 7.75 -3.07
C SER A 409 17.42 8.95 -3.08
N HIS A 410 16.94 9.40 -1.91
CA HIS A 410 15.89 10.44 -1.82
C HIS A 410 16.16 11.49 -0.74
N TRP A 411 16.38 11.06 0.50
CA TRP A 411 16.25 11.90 1.69
C TRP A 411 17.33 12.99 1.79
N SER A 412 18.61 12.64 1.59
CA SER A 412 19.72 13.61 1.64
C SER A 412 19.56 14.73 0.60
N LYS A 413 19.10 14.37 -0.60
CA LYS A 413 18.82 15.32 -1.69
C LYS A 413 17.61 16.20 -1.41
N ALA A 414 16.56 15.65 -0.81
CA ALA A 414 15.39 16.42 -0.39
C ALA A 414 15.75 17.43 0.72
N LEU A 415 16.59 17.03 1.69
CA LEU A 415 17.08 17.89 2.76
C LEU A 415 17.96 19.02 2.22
N THR A 416 18.95 18.75 1.36
CA THR A 416 19.80 19.82 0.80
C THR A 416 18.99 20.80 -0.05
N GLN A 417 18.00 20.33 -0.82
CA GLN A 417 17.06 21.19 -1.54
C GLN A 417 16.15 22.02 -0.61
N LEU A 418 15.73 21.45 0.53
CA LEU A 418 14.95 22.16 1.54
C LEU A 418 15.77 23.31 2.16
N VAL A 419 17.02 23.05 2.55
CA VAL A 419 17.92 24.06 3.12
C VAL A 419 18.14 25.22 2.15
N LEU A 420 18.32 24.93 0.85
CA LEU A 420 18.42 25.98 -0.18
C LEU A 420 17.14 26.81 -0.32
N LYS A 421 15.98 26.26 0.05
CA LYS A 421 14.67 26.94 -0.05
C LYS A 421 14.29 27.72 1.21
N LEU A 422 14.73 27.28 2.38
CA LEU A 422 14.56 27.97 3.66
C LEU A 422 15.62 29.07 3.90
N GLY A 423 16.77 28.99 3.25
CA GLY A 423 17.95 29.79 3.57
C GLY A 423 18.85 29.05 4.56
N ARG A 424 20.16 29.10 4.33
CA ARG A 424 21.16 28.28 5.05
C ARG A 424 21.36 28.79 6.49
N GLU A 425 21.26 30.10 6.64
CA GLU A 425 21.32 30.87 7.88
C GLU A 425 20.09 30.69 8.79
N ASN A 426 18.96 30.27 8.19
CA ASN A 426 17.70 30.03 8.89
C ASN A 426 17.55 28.55 9.33
N VAL A 427 18.55 27.70 9.11
CA VAL A 427 18.46 26.26 9.40
C VAL A 427 19.61 25.77 10.28
N PHE A 428 19.30 24.91 11.24
CA PHE A 428 20.27 24.03 11.89
C PHE A 428 19.81 22.58 11.74
N ILE A 429 20.73 21.65 11.47
CA ILE A 429 20.42 20.22 11.26
C ILE A 429 20.99 19.39 12.40
N SER A 430 20.16 18.59 13.07
CA SER A 430 20.59 17.65 14.09
C SER A 430 20.15 16.23 13.73
N ILE A 431 21.12 15.35 13.50
CA ILE A 431 20.87 13.95 13.14
C ILE A 431 21.53 13.06 14.19
N TYR A 432 20.75 12.15 14.76
CA TYR A 432 21.25 11.09 15.65
C TYR A 432 21.08 9.72 14.97
N GLU A 433 22.20 9.09 14.65
CA GLU A 433 22.24 7.74 14.07
C GLU A 433 22.43 6.73 15.21
N SER A 434 21.52 5.76 15.33
CA SER A 434 21.41 4.90 16.52
C SER A 434 21.97 3.48 16.32
N GLY A 435 23.12 3.37 15.65
CA GLY A 435 23.88 2.12 15.58
C GLY A 435 23.33 1.11 14.57
N SER A 436 23.28 1.54 13.31
CA SER A 436 22.91 0.77 12.14
C SER A 436 23.92 -0.35 11.84
N TYR A 437 23.43 -1.41 11.20
CA TYR A 437 24.21 -2.52 10.67
C TYR A 437 24.54 -2.36 9.18
N ASP A 438 23.77 -1.56 8.44
CA ASP A 438 24.09 -1.13 7.08
C ASP A 438 25.08 0.06 7.08
N ASN A 439 25.40 0.59 5.91
CA ASN A 439 26.29 1.74 5.78
C ASN A 439 25.54 3.10 5.82
N THR A 440 24.48 3.20 6.65
CA THR A 440 23.85 4.48 7.05
C THR A 440 24.88 5.48 7.54
N LYS A 441 25.85 5.02 8.34
CA LYS A 441 26.97 5.83 8.82
C LYS A 441 27.84 6.40 7.68
N GLY A 442 27.94 5.71 6.55
CA GLY A 442 28.59 6.22 5.34
C GLY A 442 27.73 7.27 4.63
N ALA A 443 26.46 6.96 4.39
CA ALA A 443 25.51 7.87 3.76
C ALA A 443 25.36 9.22 4.53
N LEU A 444 25.41 9.17 5.86
CA LEU A 444 25.39 10.38 6.69
C LEU A 444 26.70 11.17 6.68
N ARG A 445 27.87 10.54 6.48
CA ARG A 445 29.15 11.25 6.26
C ARG A 445 29.19 11.95 4.91
N GLU A 446 28.60 11.35 3.88
CA GLU A 446 28.46 11.98 2.56
C GLU A 446 27.56 13.22 2.65
N LEU A 447 26.41 13.10 3.31
CA LEU A 447 25.54 14.23 3.63
C LEU A 447 26.26 15.30 4.47
N ASP A 448 27.05 14.91 5.47
CA ASP A 448 27.82 15.84 6.30
C ASP A 448 28.76 16.70 5.44
N TRP A 449 29.49 16.07 4.51
CA TRP A 449 30.38 16.76 3.57
C TRP A 449 29.62 17.69 2.60
N GLU A 450 28.45 17.28 2.12
CA GLU A 450 27.61 18.16 1.28
C GLU A 450 27.14 19.40 2.06
N LEU A 451 26.69 19.21 3.30
CA LEU A 451 26.24 20.29 4.18
C LEU A 451 27.40 21.23 4.59
N GLU A 452 28.61 20.69 4.76
CA GLU A 452 29.82 21.50 5.00
C GLU A 452 30.13 22.40 3.82
N ARG A 453 30.15 21.84 2.60
CA ARG A 453 30.33 22.59 1.35
C ARG A 453 29.24 23.64 1.15
N MET A 454 28.03 23.38 1.64
CA MET A 454 26.93 24.34 1.66
C MET A 454 27.03 25.38 2.79
N ARG A 455 27.92 25.20 3.78
CA ARG A 455 28.06 26.02 5.01
C ARG A 455 26.80 26.02 5.87
N VAL A 456 26.22 24.84 6.09
CA VAL A 456 25.00 24.66 6.89
C VAL A 456 25.37 24.24 8.31
N PRO A 457 24.96 25.00 9.34
CA PRO A 457 25.14 24.62 10.74
C PRO A 457 24.47 23.28 11.05
N ARG A 458 25.21 22.35 11.67
CA ARG A 458 24.70 21.00 11.96
C ARG A 458 25.43 20.30 13.10
N ASN A 459 24.81 19.25 13.61
CA ASN A 459 25.40 18.20 14.42
C ASN A 459 24.94 16.83 13.87
N ILE A 460 25.87 15.99 13.42
CA ILE A 460 25.57 14.62 12.98
C ILE A 460 26.31 13.66 13.92
N THR A 461 25.56 13.02 14.81
CA THR A 461 26.09 12.07 15.80
C THR A 461 25.93 10.64 15.30
N LEU A 462 27.04 9.91 15.17
CA LEU A 462 27.07 8.51 14.74
C LEU A 462 27.34 7.60 15.94
N SER A 463 26.34 6.85 16.41
CA SER A 463 26.47 6.02 17.61
C SER A 463 27.40 4.82 17.37
N PRO A 464 28.41 4.57 18.22
CA PRO A 464 29.14 3.30 18.20
C PRO A 464 28.30 2.14 18.75
N VAL A 465 27.32 2.43 19.60
CA VAL A 465 26.43 1.44 20.24
C VAL A 465 25.33 1.03 19.26
N THR A 466 25.24 -0.26 18.93
CA THR A 466 24.20 -0.87 18.09
C THR A 466 23.00 -1.37 18.90
N HIS A 467 21.91 -1.74 18.23
CA HIS A 467 20.80 -2.44 18.90
C HIS A 467 21.23 -3.73 19.60
N GLU A 468 22.26 -4.43 19.11
CA GLU A 468 22.77 -5.64 19.76
C GLU A 468 23.50 -5.31 21.07
N ASP A 469 24.24 -4.19 21.11
CA ASP A 469 24.87 -3.68 22.32
C ASP A 469 23.83 -3.17 23.34
N GLU A 470 22.78 -2.48 22.89
CA GLU A 470 21.65 -2.04 23.73
C GLU A 470 20.91 -3.24 24.38
N LEU A 471 20.79 -4.36 23.65
CA LEU A 471 20.18 -5.59 24.15
C LEU A 471 21.11 -6.41 25.04
N ALA A 472 22.43 -6.34 24.81
CA ALA A 472 23.45 -6.98 25.64
C ALA A 472 23.76 -6.19 26.93
N ALA A 473 23.37 -4.91 26.99
CA ALA A 473 23.56 -4.06 28.16
C ALA A 473 22.87 -4.65 29.41
N PRO A 474 23.49 -4.58 30.60
CA PRO A 474 22.88 -5.08 31.83
C PRO A 474 21.53 -4.40 32.12
N ALA A 475 20.48 -5.21 32.35
CA ALA A 475 19.11 -4.76 32.61
C ALA A 475 18.92 -4.01 33.95
N ARG A 476 19.49 -2.80 34.03
CA ARG A 476 19.57 -1.89 35.17
C ARG A 476 18.87 -0.57 34.83
N GLY A 477 18.26 0.04 35.85
CA GLY A 477 17.51 1.29 35.67
C GLY A 477 16.12 1.08 35.06
N GLU A 478 15.55 2.18 34.57
CA GLU A 478 14.23 2.25 33.95
C GLU A 478 14.24 1.80 32.48
N GLY A 479 13.06 1.54 31.93
CA GLY A 479 12.86 1.12 30.55
C GLY A 479 12.95 -0.39 30.34
N TRP A 480 12.98 -1.21 31.39
CA TRP A 480 13.09 -2.67 31.30
C TRP A 480 11.84 -3.36 31.85
N ILE A 481 11.23 -4.24 31.05
CA ILE A 481 10.03 -4.99 31.42
C ILE A 481 10.32 -6.49 31.54
N ARG A 482 9.57 -7.19 32.40
CA ARG A 482 9.62 -8.66 32.47
C ARG A 482 8.57 -9.25 31.54
N THR A 483 9.02 -10.03 30.57
CA THR A 483 8.19 -10.65 29.52
C THR A 483 7.66 -12.03 29.96
N PRO A 484 6.63 -12.60 29.30
CA PRO A 484 6.04 -13.89 29.67
C PRO A 484 7.00 -15.08 29.62
N ASP A 485 8.07 -14.99 28.80
CA ASP A 485 9.19 -15.94 28.78
C ASP A 485 10.11 -15.85 30.03
N GLY A 486 9.73 -15.01 31.00
CA GLY A 486 10.40 -14.83 32.28
C GLY A 486 11.63 -13.90 32.24
N LYS A 487 12.09 -13.48 31.06
CA LYS A 487 13.27 -12.63 30.88
C LYS A 487 12.96 -11.15 31.16
N LYS A 488 14.01 -10.35 31.38
CA LYS A 488 13.92 -8.89 31.27
C LYS A 488 14.30 -8.48 29.86
N GLN A 489 13.51 -7.61 29.24
CA GLN A 489 13.75 -7.09 27.90
C GLN A 489 13.61 -5.56 27.89
N LEU A 490 14.38 -4.89 27.04
CA LEU A 490 14.37 -3.43 26.90
C LEU A 490 13.09 -2.99 26.19
N ARG A 491 12.35 -2.03 26.76
CA ARG A 491 11.11 -1.50 26.17
C ARG A 491 11.43 -0.59 24.99
N ARG A 492 10.67 -0.75 23.90
CA ARG A 492 10.84 0.01 22.65
C ARG A 492 10.63 1.52 22.86
N VAL A 493 9.55 1.92 23.52
CA VAL A 493 9.15 3.34 23.55
C VAL A 493 10.08 4.21 24.42
N PRO A 494 10.49 3.81 25.64
CA PRO A 494 11.53 4.53 26.39
C PRO A 494 12.86 4.67 25.63
N TYR A 495 13.25 3.64 24.85
CA TYR A 495 14.42 3.71 23.97
C TYR A 495 14.26 4.77 22.87
N LEU A 496 13.13 4.77 22.14
CA LEU A 496 12.82 5.77 21.12
C LEU A 496 12.77 7.20 21.70
N ALA A 497 12.12 7.37 22.85
CA ALA A 497 12.08 8.64 23.57
C ALA A 497 13.49 9.16 23.93
N ARG A 498 14.38 8.27 24.40
CA ARG A 498 15.78 8.60 24.68
C ARG A 498 16.50 9.12 23.45
N ILE A 499 16.46 8.41 22.32
CA ILE A 499 17.20 8.83 21.12
C ILE A 499 16.62 10.10 20.45
N ARG A 500 15.30 10.34 20.56
CA ARG A 500 14.70 11.64 20.15
C ARG A 500 15.15 12.79 21.05
N ASN A 501 15.29 12.57 22.35
CA ASN A 501 15.85 13.59 23.25
C ASN A 501 17.35 13.85 22.97
N LEU A 502 18.11 12.84 22.53
CA LEU A 502 19.52 13.02 22.13
C LEU A 502 19.66 13.91 20.88
N SER A 503 18.79 13.79 19.87
CA SER A 503 18.80 14.70 18.71
C SER A 503 18.37 16.13 19.04
N LEU A 504 17.79 16.38 20.22
CA LEU A 504 17.46 17.71 20.73
C LEU A 504 18.52 18.36 21.65
N LEU A 505 19.59 17.65 22.03
CA LEU A 505 20.62 18.25 22.89
C LEU A 505 21.24 19.53 22.29
N PRO A 506 21.61 19.58 20.98
CA PRO A 506 22.16 20.80 20.39
C PRO A 506 21.20 21.99 20.44
N LEU A 507 19.88 21.79 20.38
CA LEU A 507 18.90 22.88 20.53
C LEU A 507 19.04 23.58 21.88
N GLN A 508 19.20 22.82 22.96
CA GLN A 508 19.37 23.36 24.31
C GLN A 508 20.72 24.05 24.47
N ASP A 509 21.78 23.48 23.91
CA ASP A 509 23.13 24.06 23.96
C ASP A 509 23.22 25.37 23.16
N LEU A 510 22.56 25.44 22.00
CA LEU A 510 22.42 26.65 21.18
C LEU A 510 21.56 27.72 21.88
N ALA A 511 20.46 27.33 22.53
CA ALA A 511 19.62 28.27 23.29
C ALA A 511 20.40 28.91 24.46
N ARG A 512 21.27 28.15 25.16
CA ARG A 512 22.18 28.69 26.19
C ARG A 512 23.23 29.66 25.61
N GLN A 513 23.53 29.58 24.32
CA GLN A 513 24.40 30.51 23.58
C GLN A 513 23.62 31.70 22.98
N GLY A 514 22.31 31.82 23.26
CA GLY A 514 21.45 32.86 22.68
C GLY A 514 20.99 32.60 21.24
N ILE A 515 21.24 31.40 20.70
CA ILE A 515 20.82 31.00 19.35
C ILE A 515 19.50 30.24 19.45
N THR A 516 18.40 30.91 19.13
CA THR A 516 17.04 30.35 19.16
C THR A 516 16.49 30.06 17.77
N PHE A 517 15.49 29.19 17.71
CA PHE A 517 14.75 28.81 16.50
C PHE A 517 13.26 28.99 16.78
N ASP A 518 12.46 29.23 15.74
CA ASP A 518 11.02 29.42 15.87
C ASP A 518 10.31 28.07 15.95
N LYS A 519 10.72 27.13 15.09
CA LYS A 519 10.12 25.78 14.98
C LYS A 519 11.18 24.69 14.92
N ILE A 520 10.81 23.53 15.45
CA ILE A 520 11.49 22.25 15.23
C ILE A 520 10.75 21.48 14.16
N LEU A 521 11.47 20.96 13.17
CA LEU A 521 10.97 20.05 12.15
C LEU A 521 11.57 18.67 12.36
N PHE A 522 10.77 17.71 12.81
CA PHE A 522 11.16 16.31 12.88
C PHE A 522 10.93 15.62 11.53
N LEU A 523 11.98 14.94 11.04
CA LEU A 523 11.95 14.13 9.82
C LEU A 523 12.31 12.67 10.16
N ASN A 524 11.37 11.76 9.94
CA ASN A 524 11.67 10.32 9.87
C ASN A 524 12.37 9.99 8.54
N ASP A 525 12.68 8.71 8.37
CA ASP A 525 13.17 8.04 7.17
C ASP A 525 12.10 7.91 6.05
N VAL A 526 11.53 9.03 5.64
CA VAL A 526 10.49 9.11 4.59
C VAL A 526 10.96 9.87 3.36
N VAL A 527 10.41 9.54 2.21
CA VAL A 527 10.53 10.35 0.99
C VAL A 527 9.60 11.56 1.11
N PHE A 528 10.17 12.75 0.91
CA PHE A 528 9.49 14.05 0.95
C PHE A 528 10.13 15.01 -0.07
N THR A 529 9.49 16.15 -0.29
CA THR A 529 10.01 17.28 -1.07
C THR A 529 10.01 18.58 -0.27
N PRO A 530 10.75 19.62 -0.69
CA PRO A 530 10.68 20.95 -0.08
C PRO A 530 9.30 21.62 -0.17
N ASN A 531 8.37 21.10 -0.97
CA ASN A 531 6.98 21.60 -0.98
C ASN A 531 6.16 20.99 0.15
N ASP A 532 6.36 19.71 0.45
CA ASP A 532 5.68 19.00 1.55
C ASP A 532 6.01 19.66 2.89
N VAL A 533 7.29 19.97 3.12
CA VAL A 533 7.76 20.66 4.32
C VAL A 533 7.17 22.07 4.44
N LEU A 534 7.09 22.84 3.35
CA LEU A 534 6.49 24.18 3.40
C LEU A 534 4.98 24.14 3.58
N GLY A 535 4.30 23.15 2.97
CA GLY A 535 2.89 22.88 3.25
C GLY A 535 2.65 22.51 4.71
N LEU A 536 3.58 21.77 5.33
CA LEU A 536 3.53 21.41 6.74
C LEU A 536 3.74 22.63 7.65
N LEU A 537 4.77 23.44 7.37
CA LEU A 537 5.07 24.66 8.14
C LEU A 537 3.96 25.72 8.05
N ASN A 538 3.20 25.73 6.95
CA ASN A 538 2.04 26.60 6.72
C ASN A 538 0.69 25.92 7.06
N THR A 539 0.70 24.80 7.80
CA THR A 539 -0.55 24.22 8.32
C THR A 539 -1.23 25.24 9.23
N ASN A 540 -2.55 25.43 9.12
CA ASN A 540 -3.30 26.40 9.92
C ASN A 540 -2.65 27.80 9.95
N ASP A 541 -2.24 28.29 8.77
CA ASP A 541 -1.53 29.56 8.55
C ASP A 541 -0.22 29.75 9.36
N GLY A 542 0.37 28.64 9.81
CA GLY A 542 1.60 28.61 10.61
C GLY A 542 1.37 28.57 12.13
N GLU A 543 0.11 28.67 12.57
CA GLU A 543 -0.29 28.73 13.98
C GLU A 543 -0.79 27.36 14.48
N TYR A 544 0.07 26.66 15.21
CA TYR A 544 -0.23 25.36 15.82
C TYR A 544 0.72 25.04 16.97
N ALA A 545 0.33 24.10 17.84
CA ALA A 545 1.23 23.46 18.80
C ALA A 545 2.04 22.34 18.14
N ALA A 546 1.41 21.62 17.20
CA ALA A 546 2.07 20.68 16.31
C ALA A 546 1.29 20.52 14.98
N ALA A 547 2.02 20.34 13.89
CA ALA A 547 1.48 20.01 12.58
C ALA A 547 2.16 18.75 12.03
N CYS A 548 1.41 17.75 11.58
CA CYS A 548 1.96 16.48 11.07
C CYS A 548 1.53 16.18 9.61
N SER A 549 2.37 15.45 8.88
CA SER A 549 2.03 14.86 7.57
C SER A 549 1.15 13.61 7.70
N LEU A 550 0.71 13.04 6.57
CA LEU A 550 0.21 11.66 6.48
C LEU A 550 1.30 10.73 5.93
N ASP A 551 1.52 9.56 6.54
CA ASP A 551 2.54 8.60 6.11
C ASP A 551 1.98 7.29 5.53
N PHE A 552 2.71 6.74 4.56
CA PHE A 552 2.32 5.51 3.88
C PHE A 552 3.53 4.59 3.66
N SER A 553 3.42 3.35 4.16
CA SER A 553 4.33 2.24 3.80
C SER A 553 3.75 1.39 2.68
N LYS A 554 2.45 1.05 2.78
CA LYS A 554 1.68 0.30 1.78
C LYS A 554 0.39 1.06 1.42
N PRO A 555 0.46 2.07 0.53
CA PRO A 555 -0.74 2.80 0.06
C PRO A 555 -1.83 1.84 -0.46
N PRO A 556 -3.13 2.14 -0.24
CA PRO A 556 -3.70 3.38 0.28
C PRO A 556 -3.84 3.44 1.82
N ASN A 557 -3.29 2.48 2.56
CA ASN A 557 -3.39 2.45 4.02
C ASN A 557 -2.38 3.42 4.64
N HIS A 558 -2.85 4.32 5.51
CA HIS A 558 -1.94 5.12 6.34
C HIS A 558 -1.21 4.22 7.33
N TYR A 559 0.04 4.56 7.64
CA TYR A 559 0.95 3.70 8.38
C TYR A 559 0.85 3.91 9.90
N ASP A 560 1.13 5.11 10.39
CA ASP A 560 1.17 5.35 11.84
C ASP A 560 -0.24 5.55 12.43
N THR A 561 -0.79 4.44 12.90
CA THR A 561 -2.01 4.35 13.71
C THR A 561 -1.74 4.45 15.22
N PHE A 562 -0.48 4.46 15.67
CA PHE A 562 -0.15 4.40 17.09
C PHE A 562 -0.16 5.81 17.71
N ALA A 563 0.53 6.77 17.05
CA ALA A 563 0.60 8.14 17.53
C ALA A 563 -0.62 8.99 17.14
N LEU A 564 -1.32 8.65 16.05
CA LEU A 564 -2.47 9.39 15.55
C LEU A 564 -3.71 9.17 16.44
N ARG A 565 -4.29 10.25 16.97
CA ARG A 565 -5.52 10.23 17.77
C ARG A 565 -6.44 11.35 17.32
N ASP A 566 -7.71 11.06 17.07
CA ASP A 566 -8.65 12.08 16.58
C ASP A 566 -8.90 13.20 17.60
N SER A 567 -9.69 14.22 17.23
CA SER A 567 -9.98 15.38 18.10
C SER A 567 -10.68 15.04 19.43
N LYS A 568 -11.06 13.79 19.68
CA LYS A 568 -11.58 13.28 20.96
C LYS A 568 -10.63 12.27 21.64
N GLY A 569 -9.44 12.05 21.09
CA GLY A 569 -8.46 11.11 21.60
C GLY A 569 -8.62 9.67 21.08
N HIS A 570 -9.54 9.40 20.15
CA HIS A 570 -9.78 8.03 19.68
C HIS A 570 -8.80 7.60 18.58
N GLU A 571 -8.49 6.30 18.53
CA GLU A 571 -7.75 5.69 17.41
C GLU A 571 -8.48 5.89 16.06
N PRO A 572 -7.76 5.97 14.93
CA PRO A 572 -8.36 5.89 13.60
C PRO A 572 -9.17 4.60 13.46
N ILE A 573 -10.47 4.73 13.18
CA ILE A 573 -11.36 3.56 13.04
C ILE A 573 -11.13 2.78 11.75
N MET A 574 -10.34 3.31 10.82
CA MET A 574 -9.94 2.65 9.57
C MET A 574 -8.64 3.23 9.01
N GLN A 575 -7.85 2.40 8.32
CA GLN A 575 -6.57 2.82 7.74
C GLN A 575 -6.69 3.58 6.41
N THR A 576 -7.87 3.60 5.78
CA THR A 576 -8.13 4.38 4.57
C THR A 576 -8.96 5.63 4.87
N TRP A 577 -8.87 6.65 4.01
CA TRP A 577 -9.66 7.88 4.12
C TRP A 577 -11.16 7.53 4.24
N PRO A 578 -11.96 8.19 5.11
CA PRO A 578 -11.65 9.39 5.90
C PRO A 578 -11.17 9.13 7.35
N TYR A 579 -10.60 7.96 7.65
CA TYR A 579 -9.88 7.60 8.90
C TYR A 579 -10.63 7.67 10.25
N PHE A 580 -11.21 8.82 10.61
CA PHE A 580 -11.58 9.19 11.97
C PHE A 580 -13.02 8.86 12.37
N SER A 581 -13.26 8.81 13.69
CA SER A 581 -14.60 8.69 14.29
C SER A 581 -15.20 10.07 14.57
N SER A 582 -14.44 10.94 15.25
CA SER A 582 -14.85 12.30 15.62
C SER A 582 -15.27 13.12 14.40
N ALA A 583 -16.43 13.78 14.52
CA ALA A 583 -16.98 14.61 13.46
C ALA A 583 -16.03 15.73 13.03
N ALA A 584 -15.41 16.46 13.97
CA ALA A 584 -14.51 17.57 13.65
C ALA A 584 -13.33 17.12 12.77
N SER A 585 -12.65 16.03 13.14
CA SER A 585 -11.55 15.48 12.36
C SER A 585 -12.02 14.89 11.02
N ARG A 586 -13.14 14.17 11.02
CA ARG A 586 -13.72 13.52 9.84
C ARG A 586 -14.31 14.52 8.83
N ASP A 587 -14.79 15.68 9.28
CA ASP A 587 -15.32 16.72 8.40
C ASP A 587 -14.17 17.60 7.86
N ALA A 588 -13.13 17.86 8.64
CA ALA A 588 -11.91 18.52 8.15
C ALA A 588 -11.17 17.70 7.07
N ILE A 589 -10.97 16.38 7.26
CA ILE A 589 -10.33 15.52 6.24
C ILE A 589 -11.19 15.38 4.96
N LYS A 590 -12.52 15.58 5.04
CA LYS A 590 -13.41 15.69 3.87
C LYS A 590 -13.34 17.05 3.18
N ASN A 591 -13.04 18.10 3.93
CA ASN A 591 -12.84 19.45 3.43
C ASN A 591 -11.42 19.68 2.90
N MET A 592 -10.51 18.72 3.12
CA MET A 592 -9.07 18.84 2.81
C MET A 592 -8.41 20.04 3.53
N SER A 593 -8.95 20.43 4.68
CA SER A 593 -8.43 21.49 5.56
C SER A 593 -7.52 20.89 6.65
N PRO A 594 -6.73 21.71 7.39
CA PRO A 594 -6.04 21.26 8.60
C PRO A 594 -7.00 20.51 9.52
N VAL A 595 -6.62 19.29 9.91
CA VAL A 595 -7.50 18.36 10.63
C VAL A 595 -7.18 18.42 12.12
N PRO A 596 -8.09 18.91 12.98
CA PRO A 596 -7.85 18.92 14.42
C PRO A 596 -7.78 17.48 14.94
N VAL A 597 -6.74 17.18 15.70
CA VAL A 597 -6.42 15.88 16.28
C VAL A 597 -5.91 16.09 17.72
N ALA A 598 -5.96 15.06 18.56
CA ALA A 598 -5.32 15.12 19.89
C ALA A 598 -3.81 14.89 19.81
N SER A 599 -3.36 14.11 18.82
CA SER A 599 -1.95 13.82 18.56
C SER A 599 -1.74 13.26 17.15
N CYS A 600 -0.53 13.39 16.62
CA CYS A 600 -0.09 12.80 15.35
C CYS A 600 1.45 12.69 15.30
N TRP A 601 1.98 11.91 14.36
CA TRP A 601 3.41 11.94 14.03
C TRP A 601 3.69 11.65 12.57
N ASN A 602 3.31 10.46 12.10
CA ASN A 602 3.01 10.22 10.68
C ASN A 602 4.08 10.72 9.68
N GLY A 603 5.36 10.42 9.95
CA GLY A 603 6.50 10.66 9.06
C GLY A 603 7.23 12.00 9.22
N MET A 604 6.50 13.11 9.38
CA MET A 604 7.06 14.45 9.59
C MET A 604 6.19 15.29 10.53
N VAL A 605 6.82 16.02 11.45
CA VAL A 605 6.13 16.90 12.41
C VAL A 605 6.85 18.23 12.55
N ALA A 606 6.11 19.34 12.49
CA ALA A 606 6.58 20.65 12.89
C ALA A 606 5.97 21.06 14.23
N MET A 607 6.77 21.61 15.15
CA MET A 607 6.34 22.13 16.47
C MET A 607 7.05 23.45 16.78
N PRO A 608 6.47 24.41 17.50
CA PRO A 608 7.21 25.55 18.05
C PRO A 608 8.39 25.08 18.91
N ALA A 609 9.53 25.74 18.82
CA ALA A 609 10.73 25.32 19.57
C ALA A 609 10.68 25.75 21.05
N SER A 610 9.89 26.76 21.40
CA SER A 610 9.88 27.37 22.74
C SER A 610 9.59 26.40 23.91
N PRO A 611 8.69 25.38 23.82
CA PRO A 611 8.50 24.43 24.92
C PRO A 611 9.76 23.57 25.18
N PHE A 612 10.57 23.29 24.15
CA PHE A 612 11.75 22.45 24.24
C PHE A 612 13.00 23.17 24.79
N ILE A 613 12.90 24.49 25.01
CA ILE A 613 13.96 25.34 25.59
C ILE A 613 13.49 26.15 26.81
N ALA A 614 12.30 25.83 27.34
CA ALA A 614 11.77 26.41 28.57
C ALA A 614 12.61 26.02 29.82
N SER A 615 12.34 26.65 30.96
CA SER A 615 13.00 26.33 32.24
C SER A 615 12.80 24.87 32.67
N GLU A 616 11.63 24.31 32.34
CA GLU A 616 11.36 22.88 32.35
C GLU A 616 11.14 22.43 30.90
N PRO A 617 12.18 21.94 30.20
CA PRO A 617 12.08 21.61 28.79
C PRO A 617 11.11 20.45 28.53
N LEU A 618 10.23 20.63 27.54
CA LEU A 618 9.45 19.55 26.94
C LEU A 618 10.39 18.45 26.41
N ARG A 619 10.09 17.20 26.73
CA ARG A 619 10.91 16.02 26.41
C ARG A 619 10.02 14.85 25.98
N PHE A 620 10.54 14.00 25.10
CA PHE A 620 9.91 12.72 24.82
C PHE A 620 10.05 11.80 26.02
N ARG A 621 9.00 11.01 26.31
CA ARG A 621 9.00 9.97 27.36
C ARG A 621 8.14 8.78 26.93
N GLY A 622 8.38 7.63 27.54
CA GLY A 622 7.39 6.55 27.58
C GLY A 622 6.54 6.63 28.86
N ILE A 623 5.55 5.75 28.99
CA ILE A 623 4.81 5.58 30.25
C ILE A 623 5.70 4.92 31.33
N PRO A 624 5.42 5.11 32.63
CA PRO A 624 6.21 4.52 33.73
C PRO A 624 6.30 2.99 33.65
N ASP A 625 7.45 2.41 34.02
CA ASP A 625 7.65 0.95 34.08
C ASP A 625 6.66 0.24 35.02
N SER A 626 6.17 0.94 36.05
CA SER A 626 5.13 0.42 36.96
C SER A 626 3.78 0.25 36.27
N LEU A 627 3.45 1.13 35.31
CA LEU A 627 2.23 1.07 34.51
C LEU A 627 2.37 0.05 33.35
N ALA A 628 3.54 -0.02 32.71
CA ALA A 628 3.81 -0.97 31.64
C ALA A 628 3.65 -2.45 32.07
N LYS A 629 3.84 -2.75 33.37
CA LYS A 629 3.56 -4.08 33.98
C LYS A 629 2.11 -4.54 33.84
N TYR A 630 1.17 -3.63 33.55
CA TYR A 630 -0.22 -3.97 33.27
C TYR A 630 -0.45 -4.35 31.79
N HIS A 631 0.61 -4.63 31.03
CA HIS A 631 0.58 -4.85 29.57
C HIS A 631 -0.16 -3.66 28.91
N LEU A 632 0.42 -2.50 29.13
CA LEU A 632 0.06 -1.22 28.55
C LEU A 632 1.32 -0.60 27.97
N GLU A 633 1.19 0.14 26.88
CA GLU A 633 2.28 0.93 26.31
C GLU A 633 1.69 2.22 25.73
N GLY A 634 2.47 3.31 25.72
CA GLY A 634 1.98 4.61 25.23
C GLY A 634 3.04 5.32 24.41
N SER A 635 2.71 5.68 23.17
CA SER A 635 3.67 6.22 22.19
C SER A 635 4.27 7.55 22.67
N GLU A 636 5.59 7.66 22.61
CA GLU A 636 6.32 8.91 22.89
C GLU A 636 5.92 10.02 21.91
N CYS A 637 5.59 9.64 20.67
CA CYS A 637 5.09 10.51 19.62
C CYS A 637 3.66 11.01 19.86
N CYS A 638 2.90 10.35 20.75
CA CYS A 638 1.60 10.83 21.22
C CYS A 638 1.74 11.65 22.51
N LEU A 639 2.48 11.12 23.49
CA LEU A 639 2.67 11.72 24.81
C LEU A 639 3.29 13.13 24.72
N ILE A 640 4.18 13.37 23.76
CA ILE A 640 4.77 14.70 23.53
C ILE A 640 3.72 15.81 23.34
N HIS A 641 2.56 15.50 22.74
CA HIS A 641 1.47 16.47 22.56
C HIS A 641 0.67 16.70 23.84
N ILE A 642 0.57 15.70 24.71
CA ILE A 642 -0.11 15.81 26.01
C ILE A 642 0.71 16.66 26.98
N ASP A 643 2.03 16.50 26.96
CA ASP A 643 2.93 17.26 27.82
C ASP A 643 3.29 18.65 27.24
N ASN A 644 2.99 18.91 25.96
CA ASN A 644 3.18 20.23 25.34
C ASN A 644 2.09 21.22 25.81
N PRO A 645 2.44 22.29 26.56
CA PRO A 645 1.45 23.25 27.06
C PRO A 645 0.73 24.00 25.94
N LEU A 646 1.34 24.14 24.76
CA LEU A 646 0.73 24.85 23.63
C LEU A 646 -0.42 24.06 23.00
N SER A 647 -0.53 22.75 23.21
CA SER A 647 -1.56 21.90 22.57
C SER A 647 -2.99 22.33 22.89
N ILE A 648 -3.21 22.93 24.08
CA ILE A 648 -4.52 23.44 24.50
C ILE A 648 -4.84 24.77 23.82
N GLU A 649 -3.84 25.65 23.68
CA GLU A 649 -4.01 27.01 23.14
C GLU A 649 -4.03 27.03 21.60
N LYS A 650 -3.07 26.35 20.99
CA LYS A 650 -2.82 26.39 19.54
C LYS A 650 -3.26 25.13 18.79
N GLY A 651 -3.62 24.05 19.49
CA GLY A 651 -4.12 22.81 18.87
C GLY A 651 -3.06 21.99 18.12
N VAL A 652 -3.40 20.72 17.83
CA VAL A 652 -2.60 19.82 16.99
C VAL A 652 -3.35 19.51 15.70
N TYR A 653 -2.64 19.58 14.57
CA TYR A 653 -3.24 19.44 13.24
C TYR A 653 -2.54 18.40 12.39
N LEU A 654 -3.31 17.46 11.85
CA LEU A 654 -2.88 16.63 10.73
C LEU A 654 -3.14 17.38 9.41
N ASN A 655 -2.14 17.50 8.54
CA ASN A 655 -2.29 18.16 7.25
C ASN A 655 -2.58 17.12 6.15
N PRO A 656 -3.78 17.11 5.53
CA PRO A 656 -4.15 16.11 4.53
C PRO A 656 -3.40 16.23 3.19
N LEU A 657 -2.68 17.33 3.01
CA LEU A 657 -2.07 17.73 1.74
C LEU A 657 -0.60 17.32 1.70
N VAL A 658 0.04 17.32 2.87
CA VAL A 658 1.41 16.85 3.10
C VAL A 658 1.38 15.34 3.31
N ARG A 659 1.83 14.60 2.30
CA ARG A 659 1.75 13.13 2.29
C ARG A 659 3.14 12.59 1.98
N VAL A 660 3.61 11.62 2.75
CA VAL A 660 4.99 11.10 2.68
C VAL A 660 5.01 9.58 2.62
N GLY A 661 6.06 9.02 2.03
CA GLY A 661 6.15 7.57 1.79
C GLY A 661 7.45 6.98 2.31
N TYR A 662 7.39 5.80 2.95
CA TYR A 662 8.58 5.06 3.41
C TYR A 662 9.41 4.44 2.26
N SER A 663 9.02 4.67 1.01
CA SER A 663 9.79 4.33 -0.19
C SER A 663 9.41 5.24 -1.35
N GLY A 664 10.26 5.33 -2.37
CA GLY A 664 9.96 6.09 -3.60
C GLY A 664 8.68 5.59 -4.29
N ALA A 665 8.44 4.27 -4.27
CA ALA A 665 7.22 3.66 -4.80
C ALA A 665 5.97 4.07 -3.98
N ALA A 666 6.06 4.04 -2.64
CA ALA A 666 4.95 4.48 -1.79
C ALA A 666 4.63 5.97 -1.97
N TYR A 667 5.66 6.82 -2.09
CA TYR A 667 5.52 8.25 -2.34
C TYR A 667 4.94 8.54 -3.73
N ALA A 668 5.33 7.81 -4.77
CA ALA A 668 4.77 7.95 -6.11
C ALA A 668 3.30 7.51 -6.16
N ALA A 669 2.93 6.42 -5.48
CA ALA A 669 1.57 5.88 -5.46
C ALA A 669 0.55 6.80 -4.76
N ILE A 670 1.00 7.70 -3.87
CA ILE A 670 0.16 8.74 -3.26
C ILE A 670 0.20 10.08 -4.01
N HIS A 671 1.14 10.28 -4.93
CA HIS A 671 1.21 11.44 -5.84
C HIS A 671 1.02 11.08 -7.33
N PRO A 672 -0.09 10.43 -7.73
CA PRO A 672 -0.41 10.23 -9.14
C PRO A 672 -0.66 11.57 -9.85
N MET A 673 -0.53 11.60 -11.18
CA MET A 673 -0.82 12.78 -12.02
C MET A 673 -2.30 13.21 -12.05
N MET A 674 -3.18 12.50 -11.33
CA MET A 674 -4.61 12.76 -11.19
C MET A 674 -5.01 12.59 -9.71
N ASN A 675 -6.29 12.75 -9.39
CA ASN A 675 -6.81 12.60 -8.02
C ASN A 675 -6.41 11.26 -7.36
N TRP A 676 -5.64 11.34 -6.27
CA TRP A 676 -5.21 10.20 -5.45
C TRP A 676 -6.37 9.45 -4.75
N LEU A 677 -7.48 10.14 -4.53
CA LEU A 677 -8.77 9.58 -4.10
C LEU A 677 -9.74 9.51 -5.29
N SER A 678 -9.98 8.30 -5.79
CA SER A 678 -10.99 8.05 -6.81
C SER A 678 -12.42 8.08 -6.22
N ALA A 679 -13.43 8.34 -7.06
CA ALA A 679 -14.84 8.33 -6.63
C ALA A 679 -15.24 7.02 -5.92
N LYS A 680 -14.72 5.87 -6.40
CA LYS A 680 -14.90 4.56 -5.75
C LYS A 680 -14.33 4.54 -4.34
N ARG A 681 -13.10 5.06 -4.13
CA ARG A 681 -12.47 5.16 -2.80
C ARG A 681 -13.22 6.11 -1.88
N VAL A 682 -13.71 7.24 -2.40
CA VAL A 682 -14.54 8.20 -1.62
C VAL A 682 -15.83 7.52 -1.16
N LEU A 683 -16.60 6.94 -2.08
CA LEU A 683 -17.86 6.24 -1.75
C LEU A 683 -17.63 5.11 -0.74
N GLN A 684 -16.65 4.22 -1.01
CA GLN A 684 -16.32 3.11 -0.12
C GLN A 684 -15.87 3.62 1.27
N GLY A 685 -15.02 4.65 1.31
CA GLY A 685 -14.53 5.27 2.54
C GLY A 685 -15.67 5.84 3.39
N LEU A 686 -16.57 6.60 2.79
CA LEU A 686 -17.76 7.17 3.45
C LEU A 686 -18.63 6.09 4.10
N TRP A 687 -18.95 5.03 3.35
CA TRP A 687 -19.79 3.93 3.81
C TRP A 687 -19.13 3.04 4.87
N VAL A 688 -17.87 2.64 4.66
CA VAL A 688 -17.13 1.84 5.66
C VAL A 688 -16.94 2.62 6.95
N ASN A 689 -16.64 3.92 6.86
CA ASN A 689 -16.56 4.79 8.04
C ASN A 689 -17.92 4.87 8.76
N GLN A 690 -19.02 5.07 8.02
CA GLN A 690 -20.38 5.09 8.57
C GLN A 690 -20.72 3.81 9.35
N LEU A 691 -20.43 2.64 8.77
CA LEU A 691 -20.68 1.34 9.41
C LEU A 691 -19.79 1.13 10.64
N ARG A 692 -18.50 1.45 10.55
CA ARG A 692 -17.56 1.27 11.67
C ARG A 692 -17.87 2.15 12.88
N ARG A 693 -18.43 3.36 12.69
CA ARG A 693 -18.90 4.22 13.79
C ARG A 693 -20.12 3.66 14.54
N LEU A 694 -20.82 2.65 13.99
CA LEU A 694 -21.88 1.91 14.69
C LEU A 694 -21.35 0.66 15.42
N GLY A 695 -20.07 0.33 15.25
CA GLY A 695 -19.42 -0.81 15.91
C GLY A 695 -18.96 -0.50 17.33
N ILE A 696 -18.99 -1.53 18.19
CA ILE A 696 -18.65 -1.43 19.62
C ILE A 696 -17.15 -1.72 19.88
N THR A 697 -16.40 -2.15 18.85
CA THR A 697 -15.03 -2.68 18.98
C THR A 697 -14.02 -1.68 19.55
N SER A 698 -14.02 -0.42 19.10
CA SER A 698 -13.12 0.62 19.65
C SER A 698 -13.41 0.92 21.12
N TRP A 699 -14.69 0.94 21.51
CA TRP A 699 -15.08 1.16 22.91
C TRP A 699 -14.61 0.03 23.82
N LEU A 700 -14.68 -1.24 23.37
CA LEU A 700 -14.16 -2.38 24.14
C LEU A 700 -12.65 -2.28 24.38
N LYS A 701 -11.86 -1.82 23.40
CA LYS A 701 -10.42 -1.58 23.60
C LYS A 701 -10.17 -0.54 24.70
N GLU A 702 -10.83 0.62 24.62
CA GLU A 702 -10.68 1.69 25.60
C GLU A 702 -11.06 1.26 27.02
N VAL A 703 -12.14 0.48 27.17
CA VAL A 703 -12.57 -0.04 28.48
C VAL A 703 -11.52 -0.95 29.11
N ILE A 704 -10.82 -1.78 28.32
CA ILE A 704 -9.73 -2.63 28.82
C ILE A 704 -8.54 -1.78 29.29
N VAL A 705 -8.15 -0.75 28.50
CA VAL A 705 -7.07 0.18 28.86
C VAL A 705 -7.42 0.94 30.14
N ARG A 706 -8.60 1.57 30.23
CA ARG A 706 -9.07 2.30 31.42
C ARG A 706 -9.06 1.43 32.67
N ARG A 707 -9.66 0.24 32.61
CA ARG A 707 -9.69 -0.68 33.76
C ARG A 707 -8.30 -1.02 34.29
N ARG A 708 -7.31 -1.21 33.40
CA ARG A 708 -5.93 -1.51 33.77
C ARG A 708 -5.20 -0.30 34.35
N LEU A 709 -5.40 0.86 33.75
CA LEU A 709 -4.87 2.14 34.23
C LEU A 709 -5.43 2.50 35.61
N ASP A 710 -6.73 2.34 35.83
CA ASP A 710 -7.38 2.57 37.13
C ASP A 710 -6.90 1.57 38.19
N SER A 711 -6.66 0.32 37.79
CA SER A 711 -6.05 -0.70 38.67
C SER A 711 -4.61 -0.37 39.07
N TRP A 712 -3.87 0.40 38.24
CA TRP A 712 -2.54 0.91 38.57
C TRP A 712 -2.61 2.19 39.42
N ARG A 713 -3.50 3.14 39.07
CA ARG A 713 -3.79 4.36 39.88
C ARG A 713 -4.16 3.98 41.32
N ALA A 714 -4.95 2.93 41.51
CA ALA A 714 -5.37 2.44 42.82
C ALA A 714 -4.24 1.88 43.72
N LEU A 715 -3.05 1.57 43.19
CA LEU A 715 -1.94 1.04 44.00
C LEU A 715 -1.20 2.10 44.84
N ASN A 716 -1.18 3.36 44.39
CA ASN A 716 -0.44 4.43 45.05
C ASN A 716 -1.02 5.79 44.64
N ILE A 717 -1.24 6.68 45.61
CA ILE A 717 -1.78 8.03 45.39
C ILE A 717 -0.89 8.84 44.42
N GLY A 718 0.42 8.55 44.36
CA GLY A 718 1.35 9.18 43.39
C GLY A 718 1.34 8.58 41.98
N ASN A 719 0.53 7.57 41.68
CA ASN A 719 0.45 6.96 40.34
C ASN A 719 -0.48 7.77 39.43
N GLU A 720 0.07 8.77 38.74
CA GLU A 720 -0.63 9.55 37.74
C GLU A 720 -0.04 9.36 36.33
N GLU A 721 -0.90 9.24 35.32
CA GLU A 721 -0.53 9.37 33.91
C GLU A 721 -1.63 10.19 33.22
N ARG A 722 -1.22 11.32 32.64
CA ARG A 722 -2.10 12.30 31.99
C ARG A 722 -2.42 11.91 30.55
N GLY A 723 -1.53 11.13 29.92
CA GLY A 723 -1.64 10.70 28.53
C GLY A 723 -2.53 9.48 28.29
N GLU A 724 -3.64 9.31 29.01
CA GLU A 724 -4.54 8.13 28.90
C GLU A 724 -4.92 7.81 27.44
N LEU A 725 -5.19 8.84 26.63
CA LEU A 725 -5.58 8.67 25.22
C LEU A 725 -4.46 8.10 24.32
N CYS A 726 -3.21 8.19 24.76
CA CYS A 726 -2.04 7.64 24.07
C CYS A 726 -1.76 6.17 24.42
N ILE A 727 -2.43 5.62 25.43
CA ILE A 727 -2.16 4.29 25.95
C ILE A 727 -2.95 3.25 25.15
N ILE A 728 -2.27 2.16 24.79
CA ILE A 728 -2.86 0.99 24.15
C ILE A 728 -2.64 -0.27 24.98
N ASN A 729 -3.51 -1.27 24.76
CA ASN A 729 -3.41 -2.60 25.34
C ASN A 729 -2.40 -3.46 24.55
N GLU A 730 -1.13 -3.11 24.65
CA GLU A 730 0.00 -3.84 24.06
C GLU A 730 1.23 -3.75 24.97
N MET A 731 2.26 -4.55 24.66
CA MET A 731 3.61 -4.40 25.20
C MET A 731 4.62 -4.50 24.04
N GLN A 732 5.57 -3.56 23.97
CA GLN A 732 6.51 -3.46 22.86
C GLN A 732 7.97 -3.44 23.36
N VAL A 733 8.77 -4.40 22.91
CA VAL A 733 10.18 -4.57 23.28
C VAL A 733 11.11 -4.31 22.10
N LEU A 734 12.32 -3.86 22.38
CA LEU A 734 13.37 -3.76 21.37
C LEU A 734 13.84 -5.17 20.95
N HIS A 735 14.17 -5.34 19.68
CA HIS A 735 14.61 -6.61 19.11
C HIS A 735 15.80 -6.35 18.16
N ARG A 736 16.67 -7.36 17.94
CA ARG A 736 17.91 -7.18 17.16
C ARG A 736 17.66 -6.52 15.81
N TYR A 737 16.59 -6.91 15.13
CA TYR A 737 16.17 -6.40 13.81
C TYR A 737 15.01 -5.37 13.88
N GLY A 738 14.84 -4.69 15.01
CA GLY A 738 13.85 -3.64 15.21
C GLY A 738 13.15 -3.75 16.56
N TRP A 739 11.93 -4.27 16.57
CA TRP A 739 11.10 -4.39 17.78
C TRP A 739 10.08 -5.53 17.62
N ALA A 740 9.45 -5.94 18.72
CA ALA A 740 8.42 -6.98 18.74
C ALA A 740 7.27 -6.63 19.69
N HIS A 741 6.07 -7.15 19.41
CA HIS A 741 4.98 -7.24 20.38
C HIS A 741 5.19 -8.47 21.29
N VAL A 742 4.72 -8.41 22.54
CA VAL A 742 4.89 -9.47 23.55
C VAL A 742 3.63 -9.69 24.38
#